data_AF-A0A919U2C2-F1
#
_entry.id   AF-A0A919U2C2-F1
#
_cell.length_a   1.000
_cell.length_b   1.000
_cell.length_c   1.000
_cell.angle_alpha   90.00
_cell.angle_beta   90.00
_cell.angle_gamma   90.00
#
_symmetry.space_group_name_H-M   'P 1'
#
loop_
_entity.id
_entity.type
_entity.pdbx_description
1 polymer ?
#
loop_
_entity_poly.entity_id
_entity_poly.type
_entity_poly.pdbx_seq_one_letter_code
_entity_poly.pdbx_strand_id
1 'polypeptide(L)'
;MTTHKRPRPRSPLARRGTIVAIAAGVGLIAPAALSAATDGGPVEAGIVVQKVEGLPDDFAAGVDVSSVLSLEASGVTFRDDDGQVADLFDVLADHGVTHVRIRVWNDPWDSEGNGYGGGTVDVPRAVQIGERATAAGLQVLVDFHYSDFWADPAKQKAPKAWASLDAAQTAAAVGTFTTDALTQFKDAGVDVTMVQVGNETNNGVAGIACPSAGATTANWAPCAAVYQAGSAAARDVFPDALVAVHFTNPENGRYPSYAAALDGNHVDYDVFASSYYPYWHGTLANLTSSLKTVADSYDKLVMVAETSWNYTFDDGDGWQNTITTSTTNNRYAASVQGQADELSDVIRAVVDVGPAGIGAFWWEPAWLPVGPPSALDANKLLWEHDGSGWAASYAGEFDPVDAGQWFGGSSWDNQALFDVEGNPLGSLRTFQYVRTGATAPRVVTQVETVALDLRAGEPVDLPDSVAVTYNDRSVEHPTVYWSGAVSWIRGPGTYVIPGRTTTGIDVTATVDVRAENVVVNPGFEDPDTSMWAFSTAVPTIGTDTPFSGAKGVAFWSGSAYSFEVTQHIEDVPPGAYVLSATTQGTNSPSSDARELFATTSSGEVSAPLEIAGYKEWRTATVPVQVGDDGVVTVGARFALSAGAWGTLDEVRLVPAQPTVSVDTSALEAVLADAASVDRAAWTPESLAELDEAVAVAHVVQAGSQATQQDVDDATAVVQVALNGLVAVPEPTPSTSPSSSPSASATPSASASPTATASPSATPAPPTVTASRTSAHPGDTVTITATGLTVTEVEVGVASTYQKLATVPVVNGTATATVTLPANLPAGVHHVQLRNVTTGEVLAQVEITVTAASSGTLAATGAQIEGILALAGVLVLAGTAAVAVRRRRLSGGAVTH
;
A
#
# COMPACT_ATOMS: atom_id res chain seq x y z
N MET A 1 39.22 -56.80 -7.28
CA MET A 1 40.24 -56.42 -8.29
C MET A 1 39.65 -56.59 -9.68
N THR A 2 40.04 -55.70 -10.60
CA THR A 2 39.83 -55.67 -12.08
C THR A 2 38.42 -55.42 -12.67
N THR A 3 38.20 -54.14 -13.02
CA THR A 3 37.73 -53.56 -14.30
C THR A 3 36.74 -54.32 -15.21
N HIS A 4 35.62 -53.66 -15.57
CA HIS A 4 35.09 -53.65 -16.95
C HIS A 4 34.24 -52.40 -17.27
N LYS A 5 34.46 -51.86 -18.47
CA LYS A 5 33.80 -50.70 -19.12
C LYS A 5 32.59 -51.16 -19.96
N ARG A 6 31.59 -50.26 -20.10
CA ARG A 6 30.73 -49.89 -21.28
C ARG A 6 29.24 -49.72 -20.86
N PRO A 7 28.34 -49.14 -21.69
CA PRO A 7 28.41 -47.90 -22.48
C PRO A 7 27.11 -47.03 -22.37
N ARG A 8 27.12 -45.79 -22.91
CA ARG A 8 25.94 -44.90 -23.08
C ARG A 8 25.06 -45.31 -24.29
N PRO A 9 23.73 -45.06 -24.28
CA PRO A 9 22.91 -45.12 -25.50
C PRO A 9 22.72 -43.75 -26.19
N ARG A 10 22.28 -43.84 -27.45
CA ARG A 10 22.26 -42.83 -28.52
C ARG A 10 20.85 -42.26 -28.75
N SER A 11 20.80 -41.05 -29.30
CA SER A 11 19.65 -40.39 -29.92
C SER A 11 19.18 -41.06 -31.22
N PRO A 12 17.90 -40.86 -31.66
CA PRO A 12 17.43 -41.31 -32.96
C PRO A 12 17.40 -40.21 -34.03
N LEU A 13 17.48 -40.69 -35.28
CA LEU A 13 17.76 -40.00 -36.53
C LEU A 13 16.53 -39.40 -37.25
N ALA A 14 16.82 -38.37 -38.04
CA ALA A 14 16.02 -37.77 -39.11
C ALA A 14 15.60 -38.76 -40.22
N ARG A 15 14.39 -38.57 -40.77
CA ARG A 15 13.91 -39.21 -42.01
C ARG A 15 13.87 -38.22 -43.17
N ARG A 16 14.36 -38.67 -44.33
CA ARG A 16 14.29 -38.01 -45.64
C ARG A 16 12.93 -38.29 -46.31
N GLY A 17 12.31 -37.24 -46.87
CA GLY A 17 11.13 -37.34 -47.71
C GLY A 17 11.45 -37.80 -49.14
N THR A 18 10.51 -38.55 -49.73
CA THR A 18 10.47 -38.89 -51.16
C THR A 18 9.19 -38.29 -51.74
N ILE A 19 9.32 -37.59 -52.86
CA ILE A 19 8.24 -36.98 -53.63
C ILE A 19 7.60 -38.05 -54.53
N VAL A 20 6.28 -38.18 -54.48
CA VAL A 20 5.46 -38.75 -55.57
C VAL A 20 4.22 -37.85 -55.73
N ALA A 21 4.03 -37.31 -56.92
CA ALA A 21 2.88 -36.52 -57.32
C ALA A 21 1.81 -37.41 -57.97
N ILE A 22 0.57 -37.35 -57.51
CA ILE A 22 -0.64 -37.67 -58.28
C ILE A 22 -1.71 -36.64 -57.92
N ALA A 23 -2.33 -36.04 -58.95
CA ALA A 23 -3.34 -35.01 -58.85
C ALA A 23 -4.76 -35.56 -59.09
N ALA A 24 -5.73 -34.82 -58.53
CA ALA A 24 -7.14 -34.64 -58.89
C ALA A 24 -8.21 -35.57 -58.27
N GLY A 25 -9.19 -34.96 -57.57
CA GLY A 25 -10.49 -35.57 -57.27
C GLY A 25 -11.25 -35.01 -56.06
N VAL A 26 -11.79 -33.80 -56.18
CA VAL A 26 -12.63 -32.99 -55.26
C VAL A 26 -13.64 -33.74 -54.36
N GLY A 27 -13.66 -33.37 -53.07
CA GLY A 27 -14.79 -33.52 -52.14
C GLY A 27 -14.66 -32.51 -51.00
N LEU A 28 -15.38 -31.40 -51.09
CA LEU A 28 -15.38 -30.28 -50.13
C LEU A 28 -15.95 -30.69 -48.76
N ILE A 29 -15.08 -30.73 -47.74
CA ILE A 29 -15.44 -30.42 -46.36
C ILE A 29 -14.42 -29.39 -45.92
N ALA A 30 -14.88 -28.15 -45.71
CA ALA A 30 -14.02 -27.07 -45.23
C ALA A 30 -13.51 -27.45 -43.83
N PRO A 31 -12.19 -27.46 -43.58
CA PRO A 31 -11.71 -27.31 -42.22
C PRO A 31 -12.13 -25.92 -41.78
N ALA A 32 -12.79 -25.82 -40.62
CA ALA A 32 -12.86 -24.56 -39.90
C ALA A 32 -11.42 -24.09 -39.71
N ALA A 33 -11.04 -23.07 -40.46
CA ALA A 33 -9.81 -22.36 -40.20
C ALA A 33 -9.93 -21.84 -38.77
N LEU A 34 -9.04 -22.29 -37.88
CA LEU A 34 -8.70 -21.49 -36.71
C LEU A 34 -8.35 -20.11 -37.27
N SER A 35 -9.26 -19.16 -37.06
CA SER A 35 -8.92 -17.76 -37.19
C SER A 35 -7.77 -17.55 -36.22
N ALA A 36 -6.58 -17.21 -36.74
CA ALA A 36 -5.61 -16.52 -35.93
C ALA A 36 -6.36 -15.39 -35.23
N ALA A 37 -6.30 -15.34 -33.90
CA ALA A 37 -6.78 -14.21 -33.15
C ALA A 37 -6.11 -12.99 -33.78
N THR A 38 -6.92 -12.13 -34.39
CA THR A 38 -6.44 -10.82 -34.80
C THR A 38 -5.97 -10.15 -33.52
N ASP A 39 -4.66 -9.86 -33.41
CA ASP A 39 -4.09 -8.90 -32.47
C ASP A 39 -4.89 -7.61 -32.62
N GLY A 40 -5.98 -7.48 -31.84
CA GLY A 40 -6.61 -6.21 -31.59
C GLY A 40 -5.56 -5.36 -30.88
N GLY A 41 -5.46 -4.08 -31.26
CA GLY A 41 -4.68 -3.13 -30.47
C GLY A 41 -5.17 -3.07 -29.01
N PRO A 42 -4.49 -2.28 -28.16
CA PRO A 42 -4.92 -2.14 -26.77
C PRO A 42 -6.38 -1.73 -26.69
N VAL A 43 -7.08 -2.25 -25.67
CA VAL A 43 -8.50 -1.93 -25.43
C VAL A 43 -8.63 -0.64 -24.64
N GLU A 44 -9.64 0.17 -24.94
CA GLU A 44 -9.95 1.35 -24.11
C GLU A 44 -10.57 0.89 -22.78
N ALA A 45 -10.04 1.40 -21.67
CA ALA A 45 -10.42 1.03 -20.31
C ALA A 45 -10.29 2.23 -19.34
N GLY A 46 -10.60 1.99 -18.06
CA GLY A 46 -10.39 2.97 -16.98
C GLY A 46 -8.97 2.99 -16.40
N ILE A 47 -8.13 2.05 -16.82
CA ILE A 47 -6.72 1.89 -16.41
C ILE A 47 -5.83 1.64 -17.63
N VAL A 48 -4.55 1.95 -17.50
CA VAL A 48 -3.54 1.60 -18.52
C VAL A 48 -2.87 0.30 -18.11
N VAL A 49 -2.76 -0.64 -19.04
CA VAL A 49 -2.00 -1.88 -18.83
C VAL A 49 -1.14 -2.13 -20.05
N GLN A 50 0.16 -2.32 -19.85
CA GLN A 50 1.04 -2.70 -20.95
C GLN A 50 0.89 -4.20 -21.22
N LYS A 51 0.70 -4.57 -22.49
CA LYS A 51 0.73 -5.98 -22.92
C LYS A 51 2.04 -6.62 -22.45
N VAL A 52 1.94 -7.81 -21.88
CA VAL A 52 3.09 -8.64 -21.50
C VAL A 52 3.47 -9.49 -22.70
N GLU A 53 4.54 -9.10 -23.37
CA GLU A 53 5.04 -9.82 -24.55
C GLU A 53 5.52 -11.22 -24.18
N GLY A 54 5.12 -12.22 -24.97
CA GLY A 54 5.51 -13.61 -24.74
C GLY A 54 4.77 -14.32 -23.60
N LEU A 55 3.71 -13.73 -23.05
CA LEU A 55 2.84 -14.36 -22.05
C LEU A 55 2.22 -15.66 -22.62
N PRO A 56 2.46 -16.84 -22.01
CA PRO A 56 1.87 -18.10 -22.47
C PRO A 56 0.33 -18.11 -22.41
N ASP A 57 -0.31 -18.83 -23.32
CA ASP A 57 -1.77 -19.00 -23.32
C ASP A 57 -2.24 -19.68 -22.02
N ASP A 58 -1.48 -20.67 -21.55
CA ASP A 58 -1.70 -21.48 -20.36
C ASP A 58 -1.07 -20.91 -19.08
N PHE A 59 -0.65 -19.64 -19.07
CA PHE A 59 -0.16 -18.97 -17.86
C PHE A 59 -1.24 -18.99 -16.74
N ALA A 60 -0.86 -19.45 -15.55
CA ALA A 60 -1.74 -19.46 -14.38
C ALA A 60 -1.90 -18.03 -13.83
N ALA A 61 -3.02 -17.40 -14.20
CA ALA A 61 -3.49 -16.12 -13.69
C ALA A 61 -4.38 -16.39 -12.48
N GLY A 62 -3.77 -16.47 -11.30
CA GLY A 62 -4.42 -17.02 -10.12
C GLY A 62 -4.80 -15.98 -9.08
N VAL A 63 -5.72 -16.38 -8.19
CA VAL A 63 -6.03 -15.66 -6.96
C VAL A 63 -6.20 -16.62 -5.78
N ASP A 64 -5.90 -16.18 -4.56
CA ASP A 64 -6.25 -16.88 -3.32
C ASP A 64 -7.46 -16.21 -2.68
N VAL A 65 -8.59 -16.90 -2.55
CA VAL A 65 -9.84 -16.36 -1.97
C VAL A 65 -10.32 -17.17 -0.78
N SER A 66 -9.40 -17.74 0.00
CA SER A 66 -9.80 -18.74 0.99
C SER A 66 -10.64 -18.18 2.14
N SER A 67 -10.65 -16.85 2.35
CA SER A 67 -11.53 -16.17 3.31
C SER A 67 -13.02 -16.18 2.92
N VAL A 68 -13.36 -16.46 1.66
CA VAL A 68 -14.69 -16.24 1.06
C VAL A 68 -15.86 -16.81 1.86
N LEU A 69 -15.75 -18.04 2.35
CA LEU A 69 -16.86 -18.70 3.06
C LEU A 69 -17.15 -18.06 4.41
N SER A 70 -16.14 -17.53 5.10
CA SER A 70 -16.34 -16.81 6.37
C SER A 70 -16.91 -15.42 6.11
N LEU A 71 -16.49 -14.75 5.05
CA LEU A 71 -17.03 -13.45 4.67
C LEU A 71 -18.51 -13.53 4.30
N GLU A 72 -18.89 -14.51 3.50
CA GLU A 72 -20.30 -14.76 3.15
C GLU A 72 -21.14 -15.10 4.37
N ALA A 73 -20.59 -15.87 5.32
CA ALA A 73 -21.26 -16.15 6.60
C ALA A 73 -21.48 -14.88 7.42
N SER A 74 -20.53 -13.95 7.38
CA SER A 74 -20.64 -12.61 7.98
C SER A 74 -21.49 -11.62 7.18
N GLY A 75 -22.06 -12.03 6.04
CA GLY A 75 -23.00 -11.23 5.25
C GLY A 75 -22.36 -10.36 4.16
N VAL A 76 -21.07 -10.54 3.87
CA VAL A 76 -20.41 -9.89 2.73
C VAL A 76 -21.01 -10.42 1.42
N THR A 77 -21.19 -9.51 0.45
CA THR A 77 -21.71 -9.85 -0.89
C THR A 77 -20.78 -9.29 -1.95
N PHE A 78 -20.57 -10.06 -3.02
CA PHE A 78 -19.84 -9.62 -4.21
C PHE A 78 -20.80 -9.27 -5.34
N ARG A 79 -20.33 -8.43 -6.28
CA ARG A 79 -21.12 -7.94 -7.40
C ARG A 79 -20.41 -8.13 -8.73
N ASP A 80 -21.18 -8.18 -9.80
CA ASP A 80 -20.69 -8.11 -11.17
C ASP A 80 -20.49 -6.65 -11.63
N ASP A 81 -20.06 -6.45 -12.88
CA ASP A 81 -19.88 -5.13 -13.48
C ASP A 81 -21.19 -4.32 -13.62
N ASP A 82 -22.34 -5.00 -13.61
CA ASP A 82 -23.68 -4.38 -13.64
C ASP A 82 -24.19 -4.03 -12.22
N GLY A 83 -23.34 -4.22 -11.20
CA GLY A 83 -23.63 -3.96 -9.79
C GLY A 83 -24.60 -4.95 -9.16
N GLN A 84 -24.93 -6.06 -9.84
CA GLN A 84 -25.81 -7.10 -9.33
C GLN A 84 -25.02 -8.07 -8.45
N VAL A 85 -25.67 -8.58 -7.39
CA VAL A 85 -25.04 -9.59 -6.53
C VAL A 85 -24.74 -10.85 -7.36
N ALA A 86 -23.49 -11.28 -7.34
CA ALA A 86 -22.98 -12.40 -8.11
C ALA A 86 -22.09 -13.30 -7.24
N ASP A 87 -21.90 -14.55 -7.68
CA ASP A 87 -20.93 -15.44 -7.05
C ASP A 87 -19.50 -14.96 -7.35
N LEU A 88 -18.64 -14.92 -6.34
CA LEU A 88 -17.26 -14.43 -6.48
C LEU A 88 -16.51 -15.17 -7.59
N PHE A 89 -16.67 -16.49 -7.71
CA PHE A 89 -15.92 -17.30 -8.67
C PHE A 89 -16.33 -17.01 -10.11
N ASP A 90 -17.61 -16.75 -10.35
CA ASP A 90 -18.11 -16.32 -11.67
C ASP A 90 -17.49 -14.97 -12.06
N VAL A 91 -17.47 -14.00 -11.13
CA VAL A 91 -16.86 -12.68 -11.38
C VAL A 91 -15.36 -12.80 -11.65
N LEU A 92 -14.63 -13.64 -10.91
CA LEU A 92 -13.21 -13.87 -11.15
C LEU A 92 -12.95 -14.47 -12.54
N ALA A 93 -13.73 -15.49 -12.93
CA ALA A 93 -13.63 -16.13 -14.24
C ALA A 93 -13.91 -15.15 -15.39
N ASP A 94 -14.97 -14.34 -15.26
CA ASP A 94 -15.34 -13.30 -16.23
C ASP A 94 -14.30 -12.19 -16.37
N HIS A 95 -13.42 -12.04 -15.37
CA HIS A 95 -12.30 -11.11 -15.37
C HIS A 95 -10.94 -11.75 -15.70
N GLY A 96 -10.95 -12.97 -16.22
CA GLY A 96 -9.76 -13.63 -16.80
C GLY A 96 -8.84 -14.31 -15.79
N VAL A 97 -9.28 -14.46 -14.54
CA VAL A 97 -8.66 -15.40 -13.61
C VAL A 97 -8.85 -16.82 -14.15
N THR A 98 -7.82 -17.64 -14.02
CA THR A 98 -7.84 -19.05 -14.47
C THR A 98 -7.65 -20.04 -13.32
N HIS A 99 -7.09 -19.60 -12.20
CA HIS A 99 -6.78 -20.46 -11.06
C HIS A 99 -7.24 -19.87 -9.73
N VAL A 100 -7.67 -20.74 -8.83
CA VAL A 100 -7.94 -20.44 -7.42
C VAL A 100 -6.96 -21.21 -6.55
N ARG A 101 -6.23 -20.49 -5.71
CA ARG A 101 -5.45 -21.03 -4.61
C ARG A 101 -6.30 -21.10 -3.33
N ILE A 102 -6.15 -22.18 -2.59
CA ILE A 102 -6.90 -22.44 -1.35
C ILE A 102 -5.95 -22.88 -0.26
N ARG A 103 -5.78 -22.08 0.80
CA ARG A 103 -5.05 -22.51 2.00
C ARG A 103 -5.84 -23.58 2.76
N VAL A 104 -5.14 -24.55 3.33
CA VAL A 104 -5.73 -25.65 4.08
C VAL A 104 -4.96 -25.86 5.38
N TRP A 105 -5.68 -25.68 6.49
CA TRP A 105 -5.23 -26.04 7.84
C TRP A 105 -5.71 -27.44 8.23
N ASN A 106 -4.95 -28.07 9.12
CA ASN A 106 -5.23 -29.41 9.61
C ASN A 106 -6.47 -29.43 10.52
N ASP A 107 -6.44 -28.60 11.56
CA ASP A 107 -7.51 -28.47 12.55
C ASP A 107 -7.55 -27.04 13.13
N PRO A 108 -8.10 -26.05 12.40
CA PRO A 108 -8.12 -24.63 12.79
C PRO A 108 -9.19 -24.30 13.84
N TRP A 109 -9.33 -25.18 14.83
CA TRP A 109 -10.35 -25.12 15.87
C TRP A 109 -9.72 -25.36 17.24
N ASP A 110 -10.30 -24.73 18.27
CA ASP A 110 -10.00 -25.10 19.66
C ASP A 110 -10.78 -26.35 20.09
N SER A 111 -10.56 -26.79 21.33
CA SER A 111 -11.24 -27.98 21.89
C SER A 111 -12.75 -27.81 22.13
N GLU A 112 -13.27 -26.58 22.09
CA GLU A 112 -14.69 -26.25 22.24
C GLU A 112 -15.41 -26.13 20.89
N GLY A 113 -14.66 -26.17 19.78
CA GLY A 113 -15.16 -26.05 18.42
C GLY A 113 -15.26 -24.60 17.93
N ASN A 114 -14.52 -23.67 18.55
CA ASN A 114 -14.42 -22.29 18.07
C ASN A 114 -13.30 -22.17 17.03
N GLY A 115 -13.58 -21.52 15.91
CA GLY A 115 -12.63 -21.36 14.82
C GLY A 115 -11.53 -20.36 15.15
N TYR A 116 -10.31 -20.60 14.67
CA TYR A 116 -9.18 -19.71 14.89
C TYR A 116 -9.23 -18.41 14.07
N GLY A 117 -10.22 -18.24 13.18
CA GLY A 117 -10.28 -17.11 12.26
C GLY A 117 -9.51 -17.36 10.97
N GLY A 118 -9.17 -16.31 10.24
CA GLY A 118 -8.45 -16.40 8.96
C GLY A 118 -9.20 -17.17 7.88
N GLY A 119 -10.53 -17.23 7.95
CA GLY A 119 -11.40 -18.05 7.11
C GLY A 119 -11.73 -19.43 7.67
N THR A 120 -11.01 -19.87 8.72
CA THR A 120 -11.13 -21.19 9.36
C THR A 120 -11.13 -22.33 8.33
N VAL A 121 -10.14 -22.32 7.43
CA VAL A 121 -10.16 -23.15 6.21
C VAL A 121 -9.61 -24.55 6.47
N ASP A 122 -10.45 -25.42 7.02
CA ASP A 122 -10.20 -26.85 7.11
C ASP A 122 -10.49 -27.58 5.78
N VAL A 123 -10.22 -28.89 5.72
CA VAL A 123 -10.39 -29.69 4.49
C VAL A 123 -11.82 -29.60 3.93
N PRO A 124 -12.91 -29.78 4.71
CA PRO A 124 -14.27 -29.65 4.18
C PRO A 124 -14.56 -28.28 3.56
N ARG A 125 -14.14 -27.19 4.21
CA ARG A 125 -14.32 -25.83 3.67
C ARG A 125 -13.49 -25.61 2.42
N ALA A 126 -12.26 -26.11 2.40
CA ALA A 126 -11.40 -26.03 1.22
C ALA A 126 -11.99 -26.80 0.01
N VAL A 127 -12.61 -27.96 0.24
CA VAL A 127 -13.34 -28.70 -0.80
C VAL A 127 -14.52 -27.89 -1.33
N GLN A 128 -15.31 -27.27 -0.46
CA GLN A 128 -16.44 -26.42 -0.87
C GLN A 128 -16.00 -25.23 -1.74
N ILE A 129 -14.88 -24.59 -1.39
CA ILE A 129 -14.26 -23.53 -2.20
C ILE A 129 -13.84 -24.10 -3.57
N GLY A 130 -13.20 -25.27 -3.57
CA GLY A 130 -12.76 -25.95 -4.79
C GLY A 130 -13.90 -26.36 -5.72
N GLU A 131 -15.03 -26.81 -5.18
CA GLU A 131 -16.24 -27.13 -5.96
C GLU A 131 -16.79 -25.89 -6.67
N ARG A 132 -16.85 -24.75 -5.96
CA ARG A 132 -17.30 -23.47 -6.55
C ARG A 132 -16.35 -22.96 -7.62
N ALA A 133 -15.03 -23.01 -7.37
CA ALA A 133 -14.02 -22.68 -8.37
C ALA A 133 -14.18 -23.54 -9.64
N THR A 134 -14.30 -24.86 -9.47
CA THR A 134 -14.47 -25.80 -10.59
C THR A 134 -15.77 -25.54 -11.36
N ALA A 135 -16.87 -25.21 -10.64
CA ALA A 135 -18.16 -24.89 -11.26
C ALA A 135 -18.09 -23.63 -12.14
N ALA A 136 -17.28 -22.64 -11.76
CA ALA A 136 -16.99 -21.44 -12.55
C ALA A 136 -15.96 -21.68 -13.67
N GLY A 137 -15.40 -22.89 -13.79
CA GLY A 137 -14.38 -23.24 -14.78
C GLY A 137 -12.96 -22.84 -14.40
N LEU A 138 -12.71 -22.55 -13.12
CA LEU A 138 -11.40 -22.23 -12.58
C LEU A 138 -10.70 -23.50 -12.07
N GLN A 139 -9.38 -23.55 -12.27
CA GLN A 139 -8.52 -24.65 -11.83
C GLN A 139 -8.06 -24.42 -10.39
N VAL A 140 -7.76 -25.49 -9.64
CA VAL A 140 -7.48 -25.38 -8.19
C VAL A 140 -6.02 -25.72 -7.86
N LEU A 141 -5.39 -24.81 -7.11
CA LEU A 141 -4.15 -25.03 -6.36
C LEU A 141 -4.52 -25.25 -4.89
N VAL A 142 -4.27 -26.45 -4.36
CA VAL A 142 -4.48 -26.75 -2.93
C VAL A 142 -3.19 -26.49 -2.15
N ASP A 143 -3.21 -25.53 -1.23
CA ASP A 143 -2.07 -25.17 -0.39
C ASP A 143 -2.19 -25.75 1.02
N PHE A 144 -1.45 -26.82 1.27
CA PHE A 144 -1.37 -27.39 2.61
C PHE A 144 -0.33 -26.66 3.45
N HIS A 145 -0.80 -25.94 4.47
CA HIS A 145 0.08 -25.29 5.44
C HIS A 145 0.80 -26.30 6.35
N TYR A 146 0.22 -27.50 6.53
CA TYR A 146 0.66 -28.48 7.52
C TYR A 146 0.81 -27.89 8.93
N SER A 147 -0.19 -27.12 9.33
CA SER A 147 -0.33 -26.43 10.61
C SER A 147 -1.83 -26.28 10.89
N ASP A 148 -2.20 -26.05 12.14
CA ASP A 148 -3.59 -25.72 12.51
C ASP A 148 -3.91 -24.24 12.29
N PHE A 149 -2.91 -23.41 12.03
CA PHE A 149 -3.09 -21.98 11.75
C PHE A 149 -2.00 -21.45 10.83
N TRP A 150 -1.95 -20.13 10.61
CA TRP A 150 -0.99 -19.45 9.71
C TRP A 150 0.42 -20.06 9.75
N ALA A 151 0.95 -20.35 8.57
CA ALA A 151 2.30 -20.87 8.37
C ALA A 151 3.08 -19.90 7.50
N ASP A 152 4.19 -19.36 8.01
CA ASP A 152 5.03 -18.33 7.41
C ASP A 152 6.50 -18.52 7.87
N PRO A 153 7.47 -17.64 7.52
CA PRO A 153 8.87 -17.82 7.93
C PRO A 153 9.11 -17.88 9.44
N ALA A 154 8.25 -17.28 10.25
CA ALA A 154 8.35 -17.26 11.70
C ALA A 154 7.50 -18.35 12.36
N LYS A 155 6.37 -18.72 11.74
CA LYS A 155 5.40 -19.68 12.26
C LYS A 155 5.36 -20.93 11.38
N GLN A 156 5.90 -22.04 11.87
CA GLN A 156 5.82 -23.36 11.21
C GLN A 156 5.42 -24.43 12.22
N LYS A 157 4.40 -24.13 13.04
CA LYS A 157 4.02 -24.97 14.18
C LYS A 157 3.39 -26.27 13.69
N ALA A 158 3.74 -27.39 14.32
CA ALA A 158 3.07 -28.66 14.04
C ALA A 158 1.57 -28.56 14.41
N PRO A 159 0.67 -29.18 13.64
CA PRO A 159 -0.71 -29.41 14.05
C PRO A 159 -0.78 -29.99 15.46
N LYS A 160 -1.83 -29.68 16.23
CA LYS A 160 -2.02 -30.16 17.60
C LYS A 160 -1.89 -31.69 17.67
N ALA A 161 -2.43 -32.40 16.68
CA ALA A 161 -2.36 -33.85 16.56
C ALA A 161 -0.93 -34.40 16.38
N TRP A 162 0.01 -33.58 15.90
CA TRP A 162 1.38 -33.98 15.55
C TRP A 162 2.44 -33.45 16.52
N ALA A 163 2.04 -32.70 17.54
CA ALA A 163 2.96 -31.96 18.42
C ALA A 163 4.04 -32.82 19.12
N SER A 164 3.78 -34.12 19.32
CA SER A 164 4.72 -35.05 19.95
C SER A 164 5.45 -35.99 18.98
N LEU A 165 5.26 -35.81 17.67
CA LEU A 165 5.85 -36.68 16.65
C LEU A 165 7.29 -36.26 16.34
N ASP A 166 8.15 -37.24 16.09
CA ASP A 166 9.46 -36.99 15.50
C ASP A 166 9.36 -36.74 13.97
N ALA A 167 10.46 -36.34 13.32
CA ALA A 167 10.45 -36.01 11.89
C ALA A 167 9.94 -37.16 10.99
N ALA A 168 10.24 -38.42 11.32
CA ALA A 168 9.80 -39.56 10.51
C ALA A 168 8.31 -39.83 10.70
N GLN A 169 7.82 -39.71 11.94
CA GLN A 169 6.40 -39.83 12.26
C GLN A 169 5.60 -38.67 11.66
N THR A 170 6.11 -37.44 11.73
CA THR A 170 5.48 -36.27 11.10
C THR A 170 5.39 -36.43 9.58
N ALA A 171 6.45 -36.90 8.91
CA ALA A 171 6.39 -37.18 7.48
C ALA A 171 5.30 -38.23 7.14
N ALA A 172 5.19 -39.30 7.93
CA ALA A 172 4.12 -40.29 7.73
C ALA A 172 2.71 -39.71 7.96
N ALA A 173 2.55 -38.85 8.97
CA ALA A 173 1.30 -38.16 9.26
C ALA A 173 0.92 -37.19 8.14
N VAL A 174 1.88 -36.45 7.59
CA VAL A 174 1.73 -35.60 6.41
C VAL A 174 1.22 -36.41 5.22
N GLY A 175 1.90 -37.50 4.85
CA GLY A 175 1.46 -38.33 3.71
C GLY A 175 0.04 -38.88 3.88
N THR A 176 -0.35 -39.27 5.11
CA THR A 176 -1.72 -39.73 5.42
C THR A 176 -2.73 -38.60 5.26
N PHE A 177 -2.48 -37.46 5.90
CA PHE A 177 -3.37 -36.29 5.84
C PHE A 177 -3.53 -35.78 4.40
N THR A 178 -2.45 -35.64 3.64
CA THR A 178 -2.50 -35.18 2.25
C THR A 178 -3.30 -36.15 1.37
N THR A 179 -3.14 -37.46 1.57
CA THR A 179 -3.92 -38.47 0.83
C THR A 179 -5.42 -38.36 1.16
N ASP A 180 -5.76 -38.29 2.44
CA ASP A 180 -7.15 -38.23 2.90
C ASP A 180 -7.82 -36.92 2.46
N ALA A 181 -7.11 -35.80 2.52
CA ALA A 181 -7.61 -34.50 2.07
C ALA A 181 -7.82 -34.48 0.55
N LEU A 182 -6.80 -34.82 -0.24
CA LEU A 182 -6.91 -34.81 -1.70
C LEU A 182 -7.93 -35.82 -2.22
N THR A 183 -8.14 -36.94 -1.52
CA THR A 183 -9.21 -37.88 -1.88
C THR A 183 -10.58 -37.23 -1.76
N GLN A 184 -10.82 -36.38 -0.74
CA GLN A 184 -12.07 -35.63 -0.62
C GLN A 184 -12.26 -34.63 -1.77
N PHE A 185 -11.21 -33.90 -2.15
CA PHE A 185 -11.24 -33.04 -3.35
C PHE A 185 -11.58 -33.83 -4.61
N LYS A 186 -10.94 -35.00 -4.79
CA LYS A 186 -11.17 -35.87 -5.94
C LYS A 186 -12.58 -36.43 -5.98
N ASP A 187 -13.11 -36.88 -4.84
CA ASP A 187 -14.45 -37.42 -4.71
C ASP A 187 -15.54 -36.36 -4.94
N ALA A 188 -15.25 -35.10 -4.59
CA ALA A 188 -16.07 -33.93 -4.90
C ALA A 188 -15.95 -33.47 -6.37
N GLY A 189 -15.01 -34.02 -7.14
CA GLY A 189 -14.80 -33.67 -8.55
C GLY A 189 -14.14 -32.32 -8.77
N VAL A 190 -13.37 -31.83 -7.79
CA VAL A 190 -12.61 -30.57 -7.92
C VAL A 190 -11.47 -30.73 -8.92
N ASP A 191 -11.29 -29.75 -9.82
CA ASP A 191 -10.21 -29.71 -10.82
C ASP A 191 -8.88 -29.27 -10.19
N VAL A 192 -8.30 -30.15 -9.36
CA VAL A 192 -6.99 -29.92 -8.74
C VAL A 192 -5.88 -30.10 -9.77
N THR A 193 -5.23 -29.00 -10.16
CA THR A 193 -4.12 -28.99 -11.11
C THR A 193 -2.76 -28.78 -10.45
N MET A 194 -2.75 -28.31 -9.21
CA MET A 194 -1.53 -28.10 -8.44
C MET A 194 -1.75 -28.35 -6.95
N VAL A 195 -0.73 -28.91 -6.28
CA VAL A 195 -0.69 -29.11 -4.83
C VAL A 195 0.58 -28.49 -4.28
N GLN A 196 0.43 -27.55 -3.35
CA GLN A 196 1.53 -26.92 -2.63
C GLN A 196 1.78 -27.65 -1.30
N VAL A 197 3.02 -28.10 -1.12
CA VAL A 197 3.46 -28.91 0.02
C VAL A 197 4.18 -28.00 1.01
N GLY A 198 3.41 -27.34 1.88
CA GLY A 198 3.90 -26.35 2.84
C GLY A 198 3.84 -24.92 2.32
N ASN A 199 3.54 -23.97 3.20
CA ASN A 199 3.50 -22.54 2.89
C ASN A 199 4.70 -21.80 3.48
N GLU A 200 5.39 -21.01 2.64
CA GLU A 200 6.53 -20.14 3.01
C GLU A 200 7.55 -20.80 3.97
N THR A 201 7.93 -22.03 3.63
CA THR A 201 8.69 -22.97 4.48
C THR A 201 10.18 -22.67 4.61
N ASN A 202 10.51 -21.39 4.76
CA ASN A 202 11.88 -20.88 4.83
C ASN A 202 12.69 -21.48 5.99
N ASN A 203 12.04 -21.68 7.15
CA ASN A 203 12.68 -22.11 8.39
C ASN A 203 12.16 -23.44 8.95
N GLY A 204 11.18 -24.06 8.28
CA GLY A 204 10.57 -25.29 8.75
C GLY A 204 9.29 -25.63 8.00
N VAL A 205 8.75 -26.80 8.30
CA VAL A 205 7.44 -27.28 7.82
C VAL A 205 6.89 -28.28 8.84
N ALA A 206 5.60 -28.17 9.20
CA ALA A 206 4.93 -29.10 10.12
C ALA A 206 5.64 -29.29 11.49
N GLY A 207 6.23 -28.22 12.05
CA GLY A 207 7.02 -28.25 13.29
C GLY A 207 8.45 -28.78 13.13
N ILE A 208 8.84 -29.22 11.93
CA ILE A 208 10.19 -29.68 11.64
C ILE A 208 11.02 -28.50 11.17
N ALA A 209 12.07 -28.15 11.91
CA ALA A 209 12.94 -27.04 11.57
C ALA A 209 13.94 -27.41 10.46
N CYS A 210 14.13 -26.50 9.51
CA CYS A 210 15.25 -26.49 8.58
C CYS A 210 15.78 -25.05 8.48
N PRO A 211 17.09 -24.82 8.64
CA PRO A 211 17.60 -23.46 8.72
C PRO A 211 17.52 -22.74 7.37
N SER A 212 16.94 -21.54 7.35
CA SER A 212 16.96 -20.65 6.19
C SER A 212 18.38 -20.22 5.82
N ALA A 213 19.19 -19.79 6.79
CA ALA A 213 20.59 -19.45 6.53
C ALA A 213 21.47 -20.71 6.55
N GLY A 214 22.28 -20.90 5.52
CA GLY A 214 23.18 -22.05 5.43
C GLY A 214 22.47 -23.38 5.18
N ALA A 215 21.41 -23.36 4.36
CA ALA A 215 20.75 -24.57 3.89
C ALA A 215 21.76 -25.53 3.21
N THR A 216 21.72 -26.80 3.60
CA THR A 216 22.54 -27.88 3.05
C THR A 216 21.69 -29.14 2.95
N THR A 217 22.13 -30.11 2.15
CA THR A 217 21.47 -31.41 2.08
C THR A 217 21.28 -32.05 3.46
N ALA A 218 22.29 -31.99 4.33
CA ALA A 218 22.25 -32.68 5.63
C ALA A 218 21.28 -32.04 6.64
N ASN A 219 21.29 -30.72 6.77
CA ASN A 219 20.44 -30.02 7.75
C ASN A 219 18.99 -29.83 7.26
N TRP A 220 18.71 -30.04 5.97
CA TRP A 220 17.36 -30.02 5.42
C TRP A 220 16.73 -31.41 5.26
N ALA A 221 17.48 -32.50 5.47
CA ALA A 221 16.97 -33.87 5.30
C ALA A 221 15.64 -34.15 6.06
N PRO A 222 15.41 -33.63 7.29
CA PRO A 222 14.12 -33.79 7.97
C PRO A 222 12.95 -33.10 7.25
N CYS A 223 13.09 -31.83 6.85
CA CYS A 223 12.06 -31.14 6.05
C CYS A 223 11.87 -31.81 4.67
N ALA A 224 12.95 -32.27 4.05
CA ALA A 224 12.89 -33.02 2.80
C ALA A 224 12.03 -34.28 2.90
N ALA A 225 12.06 -34.99 4.03
CA ALA A 225 11.19 -36.15 4.26
C ALA A 225 9.70 -35.76 4.31
N VAL A 226 9.38 -34.59 4.87
CA VAL A 226 8.01 -34.04 4.89
C VAL A 226 7.55 -33.69 3.47
N TYR A 227 8.37 -32.97 2.69
CA TYR A 227 8.04 -32.67 1.29
C TYR A 227 7.82 -33.93 0.47
N GLN A 228 8.64 -34.96 0.67
CA GLN A 228 8.50 -36.22 -0.05
C GLN A 228 7.22 -36.98 0.29
N ALA A 229 6.79 -36.95 1.54
CA ALA A 229 5.56 -37.60 1.92
C ALA A 229 4.32 -36.89 1.34
N GLY A 230 4.29 -35.55 1.38
CA GLY A 230 3.23 -34.77 0.77
C GLY A 230 3.20 -34.90 -0.75
N SER A 231 4.38 -34.87 -1.40
CA SER A 231 4.51 -35.08 -2.84
C SER A 231 4.02 -36.47 -3.26
N ALA A 232 4.47 -37.54 -2.58
CA ALA A 232 4.04 -38.90 -2.90
C ALA A 232 2.51 -39.06 -2.81
N ALA A 233 1.89 -38.49 -1.77
CA ALA A 233 0.44 -38.48 -1.62
C ALA A 233 -0.25 -37.73 -2.77
N ALA A 234 0.27 -36.56 -3.16
CA ALA A 234 -0.25 -35.79 -4.29
C ALA A 234 -0.18 -36.58 -5.60
N ARG A 235 0.97 -37.21 -5.89
CA ARG A 235 1.16 -38.06 -7.09
C ARG A 235 0.21 -39.27 -7.12
N ASP A 236 -0.07 -39.87 -5.96
CA ASP A 236 -0.96 -41.03 -5.87
C ASP A 236 -2.43 -40.67 -6.14
N VAL A 237 -2.89 -39.50 -5.65
CA VAL A 237 -4.29 -39.08 -5.80
C VAL A 237 -4.53 -38.35 -7.12
N PHE A 238 -3.66 -37.40 -7.47
CA PHE A 238 -3.72 -36.55 -8.66
C PHE A 238 -2.39 -36.64 -9.44
N PRO A 239 -2.17 -37.71 -10.24
CA PRO A 239 -0.89 -37.95 -10.91
C PRO A 239 -0.50 -36.89 -11.94
N ASP A 240 -1.47 -36.16 -12.48
CA ASP A 240 -1.25 -35.09 -13.46
C ASP A 240 -1.11 -33.69 -12.81
N ALA A 241 -1.39 -33.56 -11.50
CA ALA A 241 -1.23 -32.30 -10.80
C ALA A 241 0.26 -31.99 -10.56
N LEU A 242 0.61 -30.72 -10.70
CA LEU A 242 1.94 -30.22 -10.38
C LEU A 242 2.14 -30.18 -8.86
N VAL A 243 3.31 -30.60 -8.39
CA VAL A 243 3.69 -30.48 -6.97
C VAL A 243 4.57 -29.25 -6.78
N ALA A 244 4.12 -28.31 -5.95
CA ALA A 244 4.83 -27.08 -5.64
C ALA A 244 5.43 -27.11 -4.22
N VAL A 245 6.57 -26.46 -4.05
CA VAL A 245 7.14 -26.09 -2.75
C VAL A 245 7.26 -24.57 -2.68
N HIS A 246 6.90 -23.98 -1.55
CA HIS A 246 6.74 -22.53 -1.45
C HIS A 246 7.71 -21.89 -0.44
N PHE A 247 8.38 -20.83 -0.90
CA PHE A 247 9.31 -20.02 -0.13
C PHE A 247 9.04 -18.53 -0.32
N THR A 248 9.66 -17.69 0.50
CA THR A 248 9.50 -16.23 0.46
C THR A 248 10.84 -15.53 0.74
N ASN A 249 10.85 -14.20 0.77
CA ASN A 249 12.05 -13.37 0.90
C ASN A 249 13.09 -13.58 -0.22
N PRO A 250 12.75 -13.45 -1.51
CA PRO A 250 13.71 -13.60 -2.61
C PRO A 250 14.89 -12.61 -2.53
N GLU A 251 14.74 -11.45 -1.87
CA GLU A 251 15.76 -10.41 -1.68
C GLU A 251 16.98 -10.86 -0.88
N ASN A 252 16.85 -11.91 -0.07
CA ASN A 252 17.97 -12.44 0.71
C ASN A 252 18.93 -13.33 -0.11
N GLY A 253 18.58 -13.64 -1.37
CA GLY A 253 19.40 -14.44 -2.28
C GLY A 253 19.53 -15.93 -1.92
N ARG A 254 18.64 -16.49 -1.08
CA ARG A 254 18.77 -17.86 -0.54
C ARG A 254 18.14 -18.94 -1.41
N TYR A 255 17.27 -18.61 -2.36
CA TYR A 255 16.56 -19.61 -3.19
C TYR A 255 17.46 -20.66 -3.85
N PRO A 256 18.63 -20.31 -4.43
CA PRO A 256 19.54 -21.32 -4.97
C PRO A 256 20.02 -22.33 -3.93
N SER A 257 20.20 -21.92 -2.67
CA SER A 257 20.62 -22.82 -1.59
C SER A 257 19.51 -23.76 -1.12
N TYR A 258 18.25 -23.30 -1.11
CA TYR A 258 17.09 -24.14 -0.83
C TYR A 258 16.92 -25.20 -1.92
N ALA A 259 16.95 -24.76 -3.18
CA ALA A 259 16.85 -25.66 -4.33
C ALA A 259 17.98 -26.71 -4.34
N ALA A 260 19.22 -26.32 -4.00
CA ALA A 260 20.33 -27.24 -3.83
C ALA A 260 20.09 -28.28 -2.73
N ALA A 261 19.54 -27.85 -1.59
CA ALA A 261 19.25 -28.74 -0.47
C ALA A 261 18.13 -29.73 -0.80
N LEU A 262 17.08 -29.28 -1.51
CA LEU A 262 15.99 -30.12 -2.00
C LEU A 262 16.49 -31.15 -3.03
N ASP A 263 17.25 -30.71 -4.03
CA ASP A 263 17.84 -31.59 -5.06
C ASP A 263 18.79 -32.64 -4.47
N GLY A 264 19.65 -32.22 -3.52
CA GLY A 264 20.56 -33.14 -2.84
C GLY A 264 19.85 -34.19 -1.97
N ASN A 265 18.63 -33.90 -1.51
CA ASN A 265 17.76 -34.87 -0.83
C ASN A 265 16.79 -35.59 -1.79
N HIS A 266 16.88 -35.30 -3.10
CA HIS A 266 16.06 -35.88 -4.15
C HIS A 266 14.56 -35.64 -3.97
N VAL A 267 14.17 -34.48 -3.42
CA VAL A 267 12.75 -34.11 -3.26
C VAL A 267 12.08 -34.07 -4.65
N ASP A 268 10.98 -34.82 -4.80
CA ASP A 268 10.15 -34.85 -6.00
C ASP A 268 9.15 -33.70 -5.95
N TYR A 269 9.38 -32.68 -6.78
CA TYR A 269 8.49 -31.54 -6.96
C TYR A 269 8.71 -30.96 -8.36
N ASP A 270 7.70 -30.29 -8.89
CA ASP A 270 7.72 -29.69 -10.22
C ASP A 270 7.98 -28.18 -10.15
N VAL A 271 7.38 -27.49 -9.18
CA VAL A 271 7.35 -26.02 -9.10
C VAL A 271 8.06 -25.50 -7.85
N PHE A 272 9.02 -24.60 -8.03
CA PHE A 272 9.56 -23.77 -6.96
C PHE A 272 8.79 -22.44 -6.93
N ALA A 273 7.94 -22.27 -5.93
CA ALA A 273 7.11 -21.08 -5.78
C ALA A 273 7.73 -20.03 -4.85
N SER A 274 7.44 -18.77 -5.13
CA SER A 274 7.88 -17.61 -4.35
C SER A 274 6.69 -16.74 -3.96
N SER A 275 6.62 -16.26 -2.73
CA SER A 275 5.90 -15.02 -2.45
C SER A 275 6.69 -13.84 -2.99
N TYR A 276 5.99 -12.80 -3.46
CA TYR A 276 6.58 -11.53 -3.85
C TYR A 276 5.65 -10.37 -3.48
N TYR A 277 5.92 -9.75 -2.33
CA TYR A 277 5.26 -8.50 -1.94
C TYR A 277 6.26 -7.37 -2.15
N PRO A 278 6.00 -6.41 -3.08
CA PRO A 278 7.00 -5.41 -3.43
C PRO A 278 7.39 -4.51 -2.27
N TYR A 279 6.60 -4.45 -1.19
CA TYR A 279 6.90 -3.75 0.06
C TYR A 279 8.24 -4.17 0.67
N TRP A 280 8.52 -5.49 0.69
CA TRP A 280 9.65 -6.08 1.43
C TRP A 280 10.59 -6.90 0.53
N HIS A 281 10.10 -7.49 -0.55
CA HIS A 281 10.79 -8.57 -1.28
C HIS A 281 11.77 -8.10 -2.36
N GLY A 282 12.24 -6.85 -2.27
CA GLY A 282 13.24 -6.30 -3.18
C GLY A 282 12.75 -6.10 -4.62
N THR A 283 13.67 -6.08 -5.57
CA THR A 283 13.36 -5.71 -6.97
C THR A 283 12.84 -6.89 -7.79
N LEU A 284 12.04 -6.60 -8.82
CA LEU A 284 11.57 -7.65 -9.76
C LEU A 284 12.74 -8.28 -10.54
N ALA A 285 13.78 -7.50 -10.84
CA ALA A 285 14.99 -8.03 -11.46
C ALA A 285 15.67 -9.10 -10.58
N ASN A 286 15.69 -8.91 -9.25
CA ASN A 286 16.17 -9.93 -8.32
C ASN A 286 15.27 -11.16 -8.29
N LEU A 287 13.94 -10.96 -8.27
CA LEU A 287 12.96 -12.06 -8.35
C LEU A 287 13.19 -12.92 -9.60
N THR A 288 13.16 -12.31 -10.80
CA THR A 288 13.38 -13.00 -12.08
C THR A 288 14.72 -13.72 -12.08
N SER A 289 15.81 -13.07 -11.64
CA SER A 289 17.15 -13.67 -11.59
C SER A 289 17.22 -14.88 -10.65
N SER A 290 16.61 -14.78 -9.47
CA SER A 290 16.62 -15.84 -8.46
C SER A 290 15.81 -17.05 -8.93
N LEU A 291 14.59 -16.82 -9.41
CA LEU A 291 13.73 -17.88 -9.97
C LEU A 291 14.37 -18.52 -11.20
N LYS A 292 14.96 -17.72 -12.09
CA LYS A 292 15.70 -18.23 -13.26
C LYS A 292 16.88 -19.10 -12.87
N THR A 293 17.62 -18.74 -11.82
CA THR A 293 18.73 -19.55 -11.33
C THR A 293 18.24 -20.93 -10.86
N VAL A 294 17.10 -20.98 -10.16
CA VAL A 294 16.49 -22.25 -9.74
C VAL A 294 16.06 -23.06 -10.96
N ALA A 295 15.31 -22.46 -11.87
CA ALA A 295 14.81 -23.11 -13.07
C ALA A 295 15.95 -23.71 -13.92
N ASP A 296 16.97 -22.91 -14.26
CA ASP A 296 18.08 -23.32 -15.13
C ASP A 296 19.00 -24.36 -14.47
N SER A 297 19.13 -24.34 -13.13
CA SER A 297 20.05 -25.23 -12.41
C SER A 297 19.44 -26.58 -12.04
N TYR A 298 18.13 -26.62 -11.78
CA TYR A 298 17.44 -27.78 -11.21
C TYR A 298 16.28 -28.29 -12.07
N ASP A 299 16.07 -27.72 -13.26
CA ASP A 299 15.02 -28.13 -14.21
C ASP A 299 13.62 -28.10 -13.56
N LYS A 300 13.32 -26.96 -12.91
CA LYS A 300 12.06 -26.71 -12.21
C LYS A 300 11.26 -25.62 -12.88
N LEU A 301 9.94 -25.76 -12.82
CA LEU A 301 9.02 -24.66 -13.06
C LEU A 301 9.09 -23.68 -11.89
N VAL A 302 8.68 -22.44 -12.13
CA VAL A 302 8.68 -21.38 -11.13
C VAL A 302 7.43 -20.52 -11.26
N MET A 303 6.96 -19.99 -10.15
CA MET A 303 5.81 -19.10 -10.11
C MET A 303 5.88 -18.16 -8.93
N VAL A 304 5.04 -17.13 -8.95
CA VAL A 304 4.72 -16.34 -7.76
C VAL A 304 3.42 -16.86 -7.16
N ALA A 305 3.47 -17.44 -5.96
CA ALA A 305 2.29 -18.01 -5.27
C ALA A 305 1.50 -16.96 -4.50
N GLU A 306 2.13 -15.84 -4.13
CA GLU A 306 1.49 -14.75 -3.41
C GLU A 306 2.06 -13.41 -3.84
N THR A 307 1.18 -12.46 -4.13
CA THR A 307 1.51 -11.06 -4.39
C THR A 307 0.28 -10.18 -4.13
N SER A 308 0.48 -8.92 -3.79
CA SER A 308 -0.61 -7.95 -3.64
C SER A 308 -0.07 -6.51 -3.62
N TRP A 309 -0.97 -5.56 -3.88
CA TRP A 309 -0.70 -4.14 -3.73
C TRP A 309 -1.93 -3.39 -3.21
N ASN A 310 -1.73 -2.31 -2.45
CA ASN A 310 -2.81 -1.52 -1.89
C ASN A 310 -3.37 -0.50 -2.89
N TYR A 311 -4.70 -0.46 -3.06
CA TYR A 311 -5.37 0.56 -3.89
C TYR A 311 -5.72 1.82 -3.11
N THR A 312 -5.75 1.74 -1.79
CA THR A 312 -6.01 2.86 -0.88
C THR A 312 -5.19 2.69 0.40
N PHE A 313 -5.09 3.75 1.21
CA PHE A 313 -4.59 3.66 2.59
C PHE A 313 -5.72 3.65 3.62
N ASP A 314 -6.97 3.80 3.19
CA ASP A 314 -8.12 3.77 4.06
C ASP A 314 -8.26 2.38 4.71
N ASP A 315 -8.67 2.36 5.97
CA ASP A 315 -9.07 1.18 6.73
C ASP A 315 -10.58 0.99 6.54
N GLY A 316 -10.98 -0.16 6.00
CA GLY A 316 -12.36 -0.44 5.65
C GLY A 316 -13.20 -1.04 6.79
N ASP A 317 -12.59 -1.59 7.83
CA ASP A 317 -13.29 -2.41 8.83
C ASP A 317 -13.03 -2.02 10.31
N GLY A 318 -12.10 -1.07 10.54
CA GLY A 318 -11.71 -0.58 11.86
C GLY A 318 -10.59 -1.41 12.51
N TRP A 319 -10.03 -2.39 11.80
CA TRP A 319 -8.82 -3.11 12.12
C TRP A 319 -7.67 -2.64 11.23
N GLN A 320 -6.53 -2.30 11.83
CA GLN A 320 -5.44 -1.69 11.08
C GLN A 320 -4.88 -2.64 10.00
N ASN A 321 -4.92 -2.16 8.75
CA ASN A 321 -4.25 -2.80 7.62
C ASN A 321 -2.74 -2.93 7.81
N THR A 322 -2.16 -3.99 7.24
CA THR A 322 -0.70 -4.22 7.26
C THR A 322 0.05 -3.13 6.49
N ILE A 323 -0.57 -2.63 5.42
CA ILE A 323 -0.02 -1.55 4.60
C ILE A 323 -0.75 -0.25 4.90
N THR A 324 0.00 0.69 5.45
CA THR A 324 -0.42 2.06 5.79
C THR A 324 0.53 3.05 5.12
N THR A 325 0.24 4.35 5.23
CA THR A 325 1.15 5.42 4.80
C THR A 325 2.55 5.31 5.43
N SER A 326 2.66 4.68 6.61
CA SER A 326 3.92 4.50 7.34
C SER A 326 4.69 3.22 7.00
N THR A 327 4.05 2.21 6.41
CA THR A 327 4.64 0.89 6.16
C THR A 327 4.85 0.57 4.68
N THR A 328 4.30 1.40 3.79
CA THR A 328 4.51 1.30 2.33
C THR A 328 5.90 1.78 1.90
N ASN A 329 6.31 1.43 0.68
CA ASN A 329 7.54 1.93 0.04
C ASN A 329 7.30 2.77 -1.22
N ASN A 330 6.04 3.12 -1.52
CA ASN A 330 5.63 4.00 -2.62
C ASN A 330 6.15 3.59 -4.01
N ARG A 331 6.46 2.29 -4.22
CA ARG A 331 6.95 1.78 -5.49
C ARG A 331 5.92 1.90 -6.62
N TYR A 332 4.66 1.66 -6.27
CA TYR A 332 3.51 1.97 -7.11
C TYR A 332 2.60 2.92 -6.32
N ALA A 333 1.81 3.75 -7.00
CA ALA A 333 0.85 4.61 -6.32
C ALA A 333 -0.20 3.75 -5.58
N ALA A 334 -0.60 4.15 -4.38
CA ALA A 334 -1.74 3.53 -3.69
C ALA A 334 -3.04 3.89 -4.42
N SER A 335 -3.38 3.09 -5.43
CA SER A 335 -4.48 3.34 -6.38
C SER A 335 -4.84 2.08 -7.15
N VAL A 336 -6.03 2.07 -7.77
CA VAL A 336 -6.44 1.01 -8.72
C VAL A 336 -5.43 0.87 -9.87
N GLN A 337 -4.87 1.96 -10.36
CA GLN A 337 -3.81 1.92 -11.39
C GLN A 337 -2.52 1.29 -10.86
N GLY A 338 -2.12 1.60 -9.63
CA GLY A 338 -0.93 1.01 -9.01
C GLY A 338 -1.05 -0.49 -8.79
N GLN A 339 -2.23 -1.00 -8.43
CA GLN A 339 -2.48 -2.45 -8.40
C GLN A 339 -2.32 -3.09 -9.77
N ALA A 340 -2.87 -2.47 -10.81
CA ALA A 340 -2.73 -2.96 -12.19
C ALA A 340 -1.26 -2.95 -12.64
N ASP A 341 -0.51 -1.93 -12.24
CA ASP A 341 0.91 -1.81 -12.55
C ASP A 341 1.73 -2.90 -11.89
N GLU A 342 1.48 -3.16 -10.61
CA GLU A 342 2.14 -4.19 -9.80
C GLU A 342 1.89 -5.59 -10.38
N LEU A 343 0.62 -5.96 -10.59
CA LEU A 343 0.26 -7.28 -11.12
C LEU A 343 0.84 -7.51 -12.52
N SER A 344 0.75 -6.49 -13.40
CA SER A 344 1.35 -6.56 -14.74
C SER A 344 2.87 -6.77 -14.70
N ASP A 345 3.55 -6.09 -13.77
CA ASP A 345 4.99 -6.15 -13.64
C ASP A 345 5.47 -7.47 -13.00
N VAL A 346 4.73 -8.03 -12.04
CA VAL A 346 5.00 -9.37 -11.48
C VAL A 346 4.80 -10.45 -12.54
N ILE A 347 3.69 -10.40 -13.28
CA ILE A 347 3.44 -11.33 -14.40
C ILE A 347 4.59 -11.26 -15.41
N ARG A 348 5.01 -10.04 -15.80
CA ARG A 348 6.16 -9.86 -16.70
C ARG A 348 7.45 -10.44 -16.13
N ALA A 349 7.73 -10.21 -14.85
CA ALA A 349 8.93 -10.74 -14.20
C ALA A 349 8.98 -12.27 -14.17
N VAL A 350 7.82 -12.94 -14.04
CA VAL A 350 7.72 -14.40 -14.15
C VAL A 350 7.90 -14.85 -15.60
N VAL A 351 7.24 -14.20 -16.56
CA VAL A 351 7.40 -14.49 -18.01
C VAL A 351 8.86 -14.32 -18.46
N ASP A 352 9.57 -13.32 -17.93
CA ASP A 352 10.98 -13.05 -18.24
C ASP A 352 11.95 -14.14 -17.75
N VAL A 353 11.50 -15.06 -16.87
CA VAL A 353 12.27 -16.28 -16.55
C VAL A 353 12.42 -17.17 -17.79
N GLY A 354 11.42 -17.14 -18.68
CA GLY A 354 11.27 -17.99 -19.85
C GLY A 354 10.21 -19.08 -19.65
N PRO A 355 10.26 -20.19 -20.43
CA PRO A 355 9.22 -21.22 -20.41
C PRO A 355 8.98 -21.92 -19.06
N ALA A 356 9.89 -21.75 -18.09
CA ALA A 356 9.74 -22.28 -16.74
C ALA A 356 8.84 -21.39 -15.85
N GLY A 357 8.62 -20.12 -16.20
CA GLY A 357 7.73 -19.22 -15.47
C GLY A 357 6.28 -19.47 -15.84
N ILE A 358 5.51 -20.07 -14.92
CA ILE A 358 4.19 -20.63 -15.25
C ILE A 358 3.00 -19.83 -14.69
N GLY A 359 3.19 -18.95 -13.71
CA GLY A 359 2.05 -18.31 -13.07
C GLY A 359 2.38 -17.23 -12.04
N ALA A 360 1.35 -16.46 -11.71
CA ALA A 360 1.32 -15.48 -10.64
C ALA A 360 -0.06 -15.50 -9.96
N PHE A 361 -0.08 -15.48 -8.64
CA PHE A 361 -1.29 -15.55 -7.83
C PHE A 361 -1.43 -14.31 -6.95
N TRP A 362 -2.53 -13.57 -7.09
CA TRP A 362 -2.87 -12.47 -6.19
C TRP A 362 -3.42 -13.02 -4.87
N TRP A 363 -2.83 -12.63 -3.75
CA TRP A 363 -3.24 -13.10 -2.45
C TRP A 363 -4.41 -12.26 -1.90
N GLU A 364 -5.52 -12.93 -1.57
CA GLU A 364 -6.71 -12.34 -0.94
C GLU A 364 -7.23 -11.08 -1.65
N PRO A 365 -7.64 -11.16 -2.95
CA PRO A 365 -8.19 -10.01 -3.67
C PRO A 365 -9.59 -9.63 -3.16
N ALA A 366 -10.19 -10.39 -2.24
CA ALA A 366 -11.60 -10.30 -1.88
C ALA A 366 -11.81 -10.32 -0.35
N TRP A 367 -10.77 -10.07 0.44
CA TRP A 367 -10.88 -10.04 1.90
C TRP A 367 -11.48 -8.73 2.43
N LEU A 368 -12.76 -8.55 2.12
CA LEU A 368 -13.48 -7.31 2.35
C LEU A 368 -13.89 -7.10 3.82
N PRO A 369 -14.16 -5.85 4.22
CA PRO A 369 -14.76 -5.53 5.50
C PRO A 369 -16.11 -6.23 5.69
N VAL A 370 -16.39 -6.71 6.91
CA VAL A 370 -17.72 -7.20 7.30
C VAL A 370 -18.68 -6.05 7.69
N GLY A 371 -18.16 -4.85 7.85
CA GLY A 371 -18.89 -3.64 8.20
C GLY A 371 -17.94 -2.44 8.33
N PRO A 372 -18.46 -1.19 8.39
CA PRO A 372 -17.62 0.00 8.38
C PRO A 372 -16.84 0.17 9.70
N PRO A 373 -15.75 0.97 9.74
CA PRO A 373 -14.94 1.18 10.95
C PRO A 373 -15.74 1.74 12.13
N SER A 374 -16.78 2.52 11.85
CA SER A 374 -17.71 3.05 12.86
C SER A 374 -18.52 1.98 13.61
N ALA A 375 -18.55 0.75 13.09
CA ALA A 375 -19.26 -0.40 13.66
C ALA A 375 -18.31 -1.46 14.26
N LEU A 376 -17.10 -1.08 14.65
CA LEU A 376 -16.03 -1.97 15.13
C LEU A 376 -16.49 -3.04 16.15
N ASP A 377 -17.32 -2.67 17.13
CA ASP A 377 -17.82 -3.64 18.13
C ASP A 377 -18.71 -4.72 17.52
N ALA A 378 -19.50 -4.38 16.49
CA ALA A 378 -20.30 -5.36 15.74
C ALA A 378 -19.40 -6.21 14.84
N ASN A 379 -18.41 -5.60 14.19
CA ASN A 379 -17.46 -6.31 13.34
C ASN A 379 -16.68 -7.38 14.14
N LYS A 380 -16.22 -7.03 15.35
CA LYS A 380 -15.56 -7.98 16.27
C LYS A 380 -16.40 -9.22 16.57
N LEU A 381 -17.72 -9.10 16.68
CA LEU A 381 -18.59 -10.25 16.92
C LEU A 381 -18.62 -11.18 15.71
N LEU A 382 -18.63 -10.64 14.50
CA LEU A 382 -18.59 -11.43 13.26
C LEU A 382 -17.23 -12.09 13.06
N TRP A 383 -16.13 -11.36 13.34
CA TRP A 383 -14.78 -11.92 13.24
C TRP A 383 -14.56 -13.09 14.20
N GLU A 384 -15.02 -12.99 15.45
CA GLU A 384 -14.95 -14.08 16.42
C GLU A 384 -15.86 -15.25 16.04
N HIS A 385 -17.10 -14.97 15.63
CA HIS A 385 -18.09 -16.02 15.39
C HIS A 385 -17.87 -16.77 14.06
N ASP A 386 -17.67 -16.04 12.96
CA ASP A 386 -17.57 -16.63 11.61
C ASP A 386 -16.10 -16.84 11.19
N GLY A 387 -15.15 -16.30 11.94
CA GLY A 387 -13.73 -16.36 11.60
C GLY A 387 -13.37 -15.53 10.36
N SER A 388 -14.13 -14.47 10.09
CA SER A 388 -14.00 -13.61 8.90
C SER A 388 -12.89 -12.56 8.98
N GLY A 389 -12.33 -12.32 10.17
CA GLY A 389 -11.10 -11.56 10.34
C GLY A 389 -9.84 -12.43 10.22
N TRP A 390 -8.65 -11.84 10.35
CA TRP A 390 -7.38 -12.57 10.16
C TRP A 390 -7.11 -13.62 11.25
N ALA A 391 -7.61 -13.38 12.46
CA ALA A 391 -7.58 -14.30 13.58
C ALA A 391 -8.71 -13.97 14.56
N ALA A 392 -9.19 -15.00 15.27
CA ALA A 392 -10.10 -14.88 16.41
C ALA A 392 -9.35 -15.12 17.72
N SER A 393 -9.90 -14.66 18.85
CA SER A 393 -9.27 -14.80 20.17
C SER A 393 -8.95 -16.26 20.53
N TYR A 394 -9.75 -17.20 20.02
CA TYR A 394 -9.59 -18.65 20.21
C TYR A 394 -8.26 -19.19 19.69
N ALA A 395 -7.66 -18.54 18.68
CA ALA A 395 -6.34 -18.91 18.16
C ALA A 395 -5.21 -18.76 19.19
N GLY A 396 -5.43 -18.00 20.27
CA GLY A 396 -4.43 -17.73 21.30
C GLY A 396 -3.90 -18.99 22.00
N GLU A 397 -4.64 -20.12 22.01
CA GLU A 397 -4.09 -21.38 22.54
C GLU A 397 -2.99 -21.96 21.64
N PHE A 398 -3.09 -21.74 20.33
CA PHE A 398 -2.17 -22.27 19.34
C PHE A 398 -1.05 -21.26 19.05
N ASP A 399 -1.36 -19.98 18.98
CA ASP A 399 -0.41 -18.88 18.76
C ASP A 399 -0.61 -17.74 19.78
N PRO A 400 -0.09 -17.89 21.01
CA PRO A 400 -0.26 -16.90 22.07
C PRO A 400 0.60 -15.63 21.89
N VAL A 401 1.55 -15.63 20.95
CA VAL A 401 2.50 -14.53 20.78
C VAL A 401 1.98 -13.51 19.79
N ASP A 402 1.38 -13.98 18.69
CA ASP A 402 0.87 -13.13 17.63
C ASP A 402 -0.67 -13.08 17.68
N ALA A 403 -1.35 -14.15 17.24
CA ALA A 403 -2.82 -14.19 17.21
C ALA A 403 -3.47 -13.96 18.58
N GLY A 404 -2.90 -14.50 19.66
CA GLY A 404 -3.40 -14.32 21.03
C GLY A 404 -3.31 -12.89 21.56
N GLN A 405 -2.55 -12.01 20.91
CA GLN A 405 -2.42 -10.59 21.27
C GLN A 405 -3.08 -9.67 20.25
N TRP A 406 -3.10 -10.08 18.98
CA TRP A 406 -3.45 -9.23 17.85
C TRP A 406 -4.64 -9.77 17.03
N PHE A 407 -5.48 -10.66 17.56
CA PHE A 407 -6.69 -11.09 16.85
C PHE A 407 -7.62 -9.92 16.48
N GLY A 408 -8.29 -10.00 15.33
CA GLY A 408 -9.05 -8.89 14.76
C GLY A 408 -9.54 -9.13 13.34
N GLY A 409 -9.87 -8.04 12.65
CA GLY A 409 -10.50 -8.00 11.32
C GLY A 409 -9.56 -8.33 10.15
N SER A 410 -9.94 -7.93 8.95
CA SER A 410 -9.08 -8.02 7.78
C SER A 410 -7.91 -7.05 7.95
N SER A 411 -6.68 -7.51 7.72
CA SER A 411 -5.52 -6.61 7.62
C SER A 411 -5.10 -6.33 6.18
N TRP A 412 -5.96 -6.71 5.22
CA TRP A 412 -5.70 -6.69 3.78
C TRP A 412 -6.84 -6.11 2.94
N ASP A 413 -7.87 -5.52 3.55
CA ASP A 413 -9.03 -5.01 2.82
C ASP A 413 -8.65 -3.93 1.79
N ASN A 414 -7.66 -3.11 2.10
CA ASN A 414 -7.15 -2.08 1.20
C ASN A 414 -6.27 -2.61 0.05
N GLN A 415 -6.06 -3.93 -0.02
CA GLN A 415 -5.36 -4.62 -1.10
C GLN A 415 -6.29 -5.53 -1.91
N ALA A 416 -7.59 -5.51 -1.62
CA ALA A 416 -8.59 -6.16 -2.44
C ALA A 416 -8.61 -5.61 -3.88
N LEU A 417 -9.07 -6.43 -4.82
CA LEU A 417 -9.42 -6.04 -6.19
C LEU A 417 -10.92 -5.74 -6.31
N PHE A 418 -11.59 -5.54 -5.17
CA PHE A 418 -12.98 -5.14 -5.02
C PHE A 418 -13.05 -3.95 -4.05
N ASP A 419 -14.04 -3.09 -4.22
CA ASP A 419 -14.35 -2.06 -3.22
C ASP A 419 -15.05 -2.65 -1.99
N VAL A 420 -15.25 -1.81 -0.97
CA VAL A 420 -15.85 -2.26 0.31
C VAL A 420 -17.33 -2.67 0.19
N GLU A 421 -18.00 -2.30 -0.91
CA GLU A 421 -19.36 -2.73 -1.25
C GLU A 421 -19.41 -4.02 -2.09
N GLY A 422 -18.25 -4.56 -2.45
CA GLY A 422 -18.08 -5.79 -3.21
C GLY A 422 -18.16 -5.61 -4.73
N ASN A 423 -18.03 -4.40 -5.27
CA ASN A 423 -17.91 -4.18 -6.72
C ASN A 423 -16.47 -4.42 -7.18
N PRO A 424 -16.25 -5.05 -8.35
CA PRO A 424 -14.91 -5.29 -8.87
C PRO A 424 -14.25 -3.96 -9.26
N LEU A 425 -13.02 -3.75 -8.79
CA LEU A 425 -12.20 -2.62 -9.21
C LEU A 425 -11.69 -2.84 -10.64
N GLY A 426 -11.37 -1.75 -11.34
CA GLY A 426 -10.78 -1.82 -12.68
C GLY A 426 -9.49 -2.66 -12.74
N SER A 427 -8.74 -2.72 -11.62
CA SER A 427 -7.53 -3.52 -11.46
C SER A 427 -7.75 -5.02 -11.61
N LEU A 428 -8.95 -5.54 -11.32
CA LEU A 428 -9.26 -6.97 -11.50
C LEU A 428 -9.12 -7.42 -12.96
N ARG A 429 -9.45 -6.55 -13.93
CA ARG A 429 -9.31 -6.85 -15.37
C ARG A 429 -7.87 -6.91 -15.86
N THR A 430 -6.89 -6.61 -15.00
CA THR A 430 -5.47 -6.70 -15.36
C THR A 430 -5.12 -8.11 -15.84
N PHE A 431 -5.72 -9.16 -15.28
CA PHE A 431 -5.53 -10.55 -15.74
C PHE A 431 -5.89 -10.76 -17.22
N GLN A 432 -6.85 -10.00 -17.76
CA GLN A 432 -7.16 -9.97 -19.20
C GLN A 432 -6.22 -9.01 -19.94
N TYR A 433 -6.04 -7.81 -19.41
CA TYR A 433 -5.34 -6.74 -20.12
C TYR A 433 -3.83 -6.98 -20.27
N VAL A 434 -3.21 -7.83 -19.47
CA VAL A 434 -1.82 -8.26 -19.74
C VAL A 434 -1.69 -9.00 -21.07
N ARG A 435 -2.77 -9.57 -21.63
CA ARG A 435 -2.76 -10.25 -22.94
C ARG A 435 -2.97 -9.28 -24.11
N THR A 436 -3.77 -8.24 -23.94
CA THR A 436 -4.16 -7.32 -25.04
C THR A 436 -3.46 -5.96 -24.97
N GLY A 437 -3.04 -5.54 -23.79
CA GLY A 437 -2.83 -4.14 -23.43
C GLY A 437 -4.16 -3.40 -23.23
N ALA A 438 -4.12 -2.31 -22.46
CA ALA A 438 -5.22 -1.38 -22.25
C ALA A 438 -4.73 0.08 -22.23
N THR A 439 -5.55 0.97 -22.80
CA THR A 439 -5.33 2.43 -22.83
C THR A 439 -6.41 3.13 -22.03
N ALA A 440 -6.07 4.26 -21.44
CA ALA A 440 -6.99 5.13 -20.71
C ALA A 440 -6.55 6.59 -20.87
N PRO A 441 -7.43 7.57 -20.62
CA PRO A 441 -7.03 8.98 -20.52
C PRO A 441 -5.87 9.16 -19.54
N ARG A 442 -4.91 10.01 -19.91
CA ARG A 442 -3.73 10.26 -19.07
C ARG A 442 -4.12 11.05 -17.83
N VAL A 443 -3.82 10.51 -16.66
CA VAL A 443 -4.12 11.13 -15.35
C VAL A 443 -2.91 11.00 -14.42
N VAL A 444 -2.75 11.96 -13.51
CA VAL A 444 -1.70 11.95 -12.48
C VAL A 444 -1.99 10.82 -11.49
N THR A 445 -1.00 9.98 -11.25
CA THR A 445 -1.08 8.88 -10.27
C THR A 445 -0.22 9.13 -9.05
N GLN A 446 0.89 9.85 -9.21
CA GLN A 446 1.79 10.15 -8.10
C GLN A 446 2.47 11.50 -8.34
N VAL A 447 2.63 12.25 -7.25
CA VAL A 447 3.46 13.46 -7.21
C VAL A 447 4.55 13.23 -6.18
N GLU A 448 5.78 13.60 -6.52
CA GLU A 448 6.92 13.52 -5.62
C GLU A 448 6.66 14.34 -4.35
N THR A 449 6.80 13.69 -3.19
CA THR A 449 6.81 14.37 -1.90
C THR A 449 8.20 14.94 -1.64
N VAL A 450 8.28 16.25 -1.43
CA VAL A 450 9.54 16.93 -1.10
C VAL A 450 9.71 16.94 0.43
N ALA A 451 10.85 16.46 0.92
CA ALA A 451 11.21 16.53 2.33
C ALA A 451 12.64 17.03 2.50
N LEU A 452 12.83 18.05 3.35
CA LEU A 452 14.13 18.63 3.71
C LEU A 452 14.37 18.45 5.21
N ASP A 453 15.57 18.03 5.58
CA ASP A 453 16.02 17.90 6.97
C ASP A 453 17.24 18.80 7.18
N LEU A 454 17.04 19.89 7.93
CA LEU A 454 17.96 21.03 8.02
C LEU A 454 18.34 21.32 9.47
N ARG A 455 19.51 21.92 9.67
CA ARG A 455 19.88 22.53 10.97
C ARG A 455 19.35 23.96 11.04
N ALA A 456 19.01 24.40 12.25
CA ALA A 456 18.62 25.78 12.49
C ALA A 456 19.70 26.75 11.95
N GLY A 457 19.29 27.67 11.07
CA GLY A 457 20.17 28.64 10.43
C GLY A 457 20.70 28.23 9.05
N GLU A 458 20.51 26.98 8.62
CA GLU A 458 20.79 26.56 7.24
C GLU A 458 19.76 27.17 6.26
N PRO A 459 20.17 27.51 5.01
CA PRO A 459 19.25 27.99 4.00
C PRO A 459 18.26 26.89 3.61
N VAL A 460 17.00 27.27 3.39
CA VAL A 460 15.94 26.37 2.93
C VAL A 460 15.88 26.41 1.41
N ASP A 461 16.55 25.47 0.76
CA ASP A 461 16.62 25.37 -0.69
C ASP A 461 15.60 24.34 -1.21
N LEU A 462 14.41 24.80 -1.61
CA LEU A 462 13.37 23.97 -2.21
C LEU A 462 13.66 23.71 -3.70
N PRO A 463 13.31 22.52 -4.25
CA PRO A 463 13.62 22.17 -5.63
C PRO A 463 12.76 22.97 -6.64
N ASP A 464 13.37 23.42 -7.74
CA ASP A 464 12.66 24.18 -8.80
C ASP A 464 11.67 23.34 -9.61
N SER A 465 11.67 22.01 -9.48
CA SER A 465 10.77 21.07 -10.15
C SER A 465 10.58 19.83 -9.32
N VAL A 466 9.44 19.16 -9.48
CA VAL A 466 9.12 17.88 -8.83
C VAL A 466 8.69 16.85 -9.86
N ALA A 467 8.94 15.57 -9.60
CA ALA A 467 8.48 14.51 -10.47
C ALA A 467 6.95 14.30 -10.34
N VAL A 468 6.27 14.27 -11.49
CA VAL A 468 4.85 13.94 -11.61
C VAL A 468 4.72 12.71 -12.49
N THR A 469 4.22 11.62 -11.91
CA THR A 469 4.01 10.34 -12.58
C THR A 469 2.56 10.20 -12.99
N TYR A 470 2.34 9.65 -14.18
CA TYR A 470 1.02 9.42 -14.76
C TYR A 470 0.70 7.92 -14.86
N ASN A 471 -0.56 7.59 -15.10
CA ASN A 471 -1.04 6.22 -15.26
C ASN A 471 -0.42 5.45 -16.44
N ASP A 472 0.13 6.13 -17.43
CA ASP A 472 0.92 5.53 -18.51
C ASP A 472 2.40 5.32 -18.16
N ARG A 473 2.78 5.57 -16.90
CA ARG A 473 4.13 5.50 -16.32
C ARG A 473 5.10 6.55 -16.86
N SER A 474 4.61 7.52 -17.64
CA SER A 474 5.42 8.68 -17.99
C SER A 474 5.66 9.54 -16.75
N VAL A 475 6.85 10.13 -16.67
CA VAL A 475 7.24 11.06 -15.62
C VAL A 475 7.57 12.41 -16.25
N GLU A 476 6.98 13.46 -15.72
CA GLU A 476 7.29 14.85 -16.07
C GLU A 476 7.90 15.57 -14.87
N HIS A 477 8.68 16.62 -15.13
CA HIS A 477 9.27 17.47 -14.09
C HIS A 477 8.82 18.91 -14.28
N PRO A 478 7.53 19.23 -14.06
CA PRO A 478 7.07 20.61 -14.17
C PRO A 478 7.76 21.49 -13.12
N THR A 479 8.02 22.74 -13.50
CA THR A 479 8.54 23.74 -12.57
C THR A 479 7.55 23.98 -11.44
N VAL A 480 8.04 24.13 -10.21
CA VAL A 480 7.23 24.44 -9.02
C VAL A 480 7.43 25.88 -8.60
N TYR A 481 6.33 26.56 -8.31
CA TYR A 481 6.33 27.82 -7.60
C TYR A 481 5.96 27.56 -6.15
N TRP A 482 6.97 27.59 -5.28
CA TRP A 482 6.79 27.43 -3.84
C TRP A 482 6.26 28.71 -3.20
N SER A 483 5.46 28.54 -2.15
CA SER A 483 4.99 29.62 -1.31
C SER A 483 6.15 30.42 -0.70
N GLY A 484 5.99 31.74 -0.65
CA GLY A 484 6.89 32.65 0.05
C GLY A 484 6.88 32.46 1.57
N ALA A 485 5.93 31.68 2.10
CA ALA A 485 5.87 31.27 3.51
C ALA A 485 7.18 30.64 4.00
N VAL A 486 7.99 30.04 3.13
CA VAL A 486 9.31 29.51 3.49
C VAL A 486 10.22 30.55 4.17
N SER A 487 10.07 31.84 3.83
CA SER A 487 10.83 32.94 4.44
C SER A 487 10.41 33.29 5.87
N TRP A 488 9.30 32.71 6.34
CA TRP A 488 8.72 32.91 7.68
C TRP A 488 9.08 31.82 8.67
N ILE A 489 9.90 30.84 8.28
CA ILE A 489 10.42 29.81 9.19
C ILE A 489 11.21 30.46 10.34
N ARG A 490 10.92 30.06 11.58
CA ARG A 490 11.55 30.59 12.80
C ARG A 490 11.98 29.48 13.75
N GLY A 491 13.27 29.15 13.69
CA GLY A 491 13.90 28.19 14.58
C GLY A 491 13.50 26.74 14.30
N PRO A 492 13.78 25.83 15.24
CA PRO A 492 13.44 24.43 15.11
C PRO A 492 11.92 24.18 15.01
N GLY A 493 11.52 23.21 14.20
CA GLY A 493 10.12 22.86 13.96
C GLY A 493 9.95 22.05 12.67
N THR A 494 8.76 21.50 12.47
CA THR A 494 8.36 20.86 11.21
C THR A 494 7.40 21.80 10.50
N TYR A 495 7.75 22.20 9.28
CA TYR A 495 7.01 23.17 8.48
C TYR A 495 6.47 22.51 7.21
N VAL A 496 5.27 22.88 6.80
CA VAL A 496 4.68 22.46 5.53
C VAL A 496 4.62 23.67 4.62
N ILE A 497 5.34 23.61 3.50
CA ILE A 497 5.40 24.68 2.50
C ILE A 497 4.59 24.23 1.27
N PRO A 498 3.45 24.87 0.97
CA PRO A 498 2.71 24.58 -0.23
C PRO A 498 3.43 25.14 -1.47
N GLY A 499 3.19 24.52 -2.61
CA GLY A 499 3.65 24.98 -3.91
C GLY A 499 2.68 24.57 -5.00
N ARG A 500 2.86 25.12 -6.19
CA ARG A 500 2.05 24.78 -7.36
C ARG A 500 2.91 24.64 -8.60
N THR A 501 2.70 23.57 -9.36
CA THR A 501 3.41 23.36 -10.62
C THR A 501 2.93 24.32 -11.71
N THR A 502 3.74 24.54 -12.75
CA THR A 502 3.31 25.25 -13.97
C THR A 502 2.13 24.58 -14.69
N THR A 503 1.87 23.31 -14.41
CA THR A 503 0.72 22.54 -14.91
C THR A 503 -0.51 22.64 -14.02
N GLY A 504 -0.44 23.38 -12.90
CA GLY A 504 -1.55 23.65 -12.00
C GLY A 504 -1.77 22.62 -10.90
N ILE A 505 -0.83 21.68 -10.71
CA ILE A 505 -0.87 20.63 -9.69
C ILE A 505 -0.36 21.22 -8.36
N ASP A 506 -1.13 21.04 -7.30
CA ASP A 506 -0.74 21.47 -5.95
C ASP A 506 0.24 20.44 -5.35
N VAL A 507 1.30 20.94 -4.73
CA VAL A 507 2.38 20.15 -4.14
C VAL A 507 2.75 20.69 -2.76
N THR A 508 3.38 19.86 -1.94
CA THR A 508 3.81 20.25 -0.59
C THR A 508 5.23 19.78 -0.33
N ALA A 509 6.01 20.63 0.33
CA ALA A 509 7.30 20.27 0.89
C ALA A 509 7.22 20.26 2.42
N THR A 510 7.72 19.20 3.04
CA THR A 510 7.97 19.17 4.49
C THR A 510 9.39 19.62 4.76
N VAL A 511 9.56 20.60 5.64
CA VAL A 511 10.87 21.11 6.06
C VAL A 511 11.01 20.88 7.56
N ASP A 512 11.87 19.94 7.94
CA ASP A 512 12.21 19.65 9.33
C ASP A 512 13.46 20.44 9.71
N VAL A 513 13.32 21.45 10.57
CA VAL A 513 14.43 22.23 11.10
C VAL A 513 14.76 21.74 12.50
N ARG A 514 15.98 21.24 12.68
CA ARG A 514 16.48 20.73 13.96
C ARG A 514 17.23 21.81 14.73
N ALA A 515 17.10 21.81 16.05
CA ALA A 515 17.95 22.62 16.91
C ALA A 515 19.43 22.28 16.69
N GLU A 516 20.28 23.30 16.72
CA GLU A 516 21.72 23.10 16.71
C GLU A 516 22.11 22.29 17.96
N ASN A 517 22.61 21.08 17.73
CA ASN A 517 23.20 20.26 18.75
C ASN A 517 24.70 20.52 18.79
N VAL A 518 25.21 21.00 19.92
CA VAL A 518 26.65 21.27 20.06
C VAL A 518 27.46 19.98 20.28
N VAL A 519 26.80 18.86 20.60
CA VAL A 519 27.43 17.54 20.65
C VAL A 519 27.74 17.07 19.23
N VAL A 520 29.00 16.71 19.00
CA VAL A 520 29.49 16.19 17.73
C VAL A 520 29.23 14.69 17.66
N ASN A 521 28.72 14.20 16.52
CA ASN A 521 28.34 12.81 16.32
C ASN A 521 27.43 12.25 17.45
N PRO A 522 26.27 12.88 17.70
CA PRO A 522 25.43 12.63 18.89
C PRO A 522 24.71 11.27 18.90
N GLY A 523 24.52 10.68 17.71
CA GLY A 523 23.97 9.34 17.51
C GLY A 523 25.04 8.31 17.08
N PHE A 524 26.33 8.65 17.16
CA PHE A 524 27.44 7.73 16.84
C PHE A 524 27.47 7.20 15.39
N GLU A 525 26.75 7.86 14.47
CA GLU A 525 26.62 7.48 13.07
C GLU A 525 27.90 7.68 12.26
N ASP A 526 28.67 8.74 12.57
CA ASP A 526 29.87 9.06 11.80
C ASP A 526 30.95 7.97 11.96
N PRO A 527 31.72 7.68 10.89
CA PRO A 527 32.86 6.76 10.97
C PRO A 527 33.94 7.21 11.96
N ASP A 528 34.08 8.52 12.17
CA ASP A 528 34.94 9.08 13.19
C ASP A 528 34.17 9.18 14.51
N THR A 529 34.63 8.44 15.52
CA THR A 529 34.08 8.44 16.88
C THR A 529 35.11 8.94 17.90
N SER A 530 36.21 9.54 17.46
CA SER A 530 37.34 9.93 18.31
C SER A 530 37.02 11.04 19.32
N MET A 531 35.95 11.79 19.08
CA MET A 531 35.39 12.77 20.03
C MET A 531 34.78 12.12 21.28
N TRP A 532 34.42 10.83 21.22
CA TRP A 532 33.85 10.09 22.33
C TRP A 532 34.93 9.31 23.11
N ALA A 533 35.02 9.57 24.41
CA ALA A 533 35.89 8.86 25.32
C ALA A 533 35.09 7.83 26.15
N PHE A 534 35.54 6.58 26.10
CA PHE A 534 34.97 5.46 26.85
C PHE A 534 35.93 5.04 27.98
N SER A 535 35.43 4.95 29.21
CA SER A 535 36.29 4.58 30.35
C SER A 535 36.65 3.09 30.40
N THR A 536 35.94 2.24 29.66
CA THR A 536 36.20 0.80 29.50
C THR A 536 35.85 0.34 28.08
N ALA A 537 36.22 -0.91 27.75
CA ALA A 537 35.87 -1.53 26.45
C ALA A 537 34.53 -2.30 26.47
N VAL A 538 33.76 -2.23 27.56
CA VAL A 538 32.44 -2.88 27.67
C VAL A 538 31.39 -2.24 26.76
N PRO A 539 31.20 -0.90 26.76
CA PRO A 539 30.33 -0.25 25.79
C PRO A 539 30.96 -0.29 24.39
N THR A 540 30.15 -0.58 23.38
CA THR A 540 30.57 -0.60 21.97
C THR A 540 29.57 0.17 21.12
N ILE A 541 30.09 0.97 20.19
CA ILE A 541 29.26 1.56 19.13
C ILE A 541 28.94 0.45 18.12
N GLY A 542 27.65 0.18 17.92
CA GLY A 542 27.19 -0.90 17.06
C GLY A 542 25.77 -0.67 16.56
N THR A 543 25.28 -1.59 15.73
CA THR A 543 23.96 -1.50 15.09
C THR A 543 22.84 -2.17 15.88
N ASP A 544 23.12 -2.55 17.13
CA ASP A 544 22.19 -3.29 17.98
C ASP A 544 21.16 -2.34 18.59
N THR A 545 20.03 -2.21 17.88
CA THR A 545 18.84 -1.44 18.25
C THR A 545 19.14 0.02 18.62
N PRO A 546 19.66 0.82 17.67
CA PRO A 546 19.76 2.27 17.85
C PRO A 546 18.35 2.90 17.99
N PHE A 547 18.29 4.05 18.64
CA PHE A 547 17.07 4.85 18.75
C PHE A 547 16.78 5.56 17.44
N SER A 548 17.79 6.20 16.87
CA SER A 548 17.75 6.86 15.57
C SER A 548 18.96 6.44 14.75
N GLY A 549 18.86 6.50 13.43
CA GLY A 549 19.97 6.10 12.56
C GLY A 549 20.27 4.59 12.61
N ALA A 550 21.52 4.24 12.36
CA ALA A 550 22.00 2.86 12.22
C ALA A 550 22.90 2.41 13.38
N LYS A 551 23.37 3.31 14.26
CA LYS A 551 24.32 3.01 15.32
C LYS A 551 23.90 3.62 16.66
N GLY A 552 24.36 3.00 17.73
CA GLY A 552 24.23 3.51 19.10
C GLY A 552 25.26 2.85 20.01
N VAL A 553 25.38 3.33 21.25
CA VAL A 553 26.28 2.70 22.23
C VAL A 553 25.54 1.58 22.96
N ALA A 554 25.80 0.35 22.54
CA ALA A 554 25.30 -0.85 23.19
C ALA A 554 26.23 -1.28 24.35
N PHE A 555 25.65 -1.77 25.44
CA PHE A 555 26.41 -2.26 26.60
C PHE A 555 25.74 -3.48 27.25
N TRP A 556 26.54 -4.49 27.57
CA TRP A 556 26.13 -5.65 28.36
C TRP A 556 27.35 -6.35 28.98
N SER A 557 27.16 -6.99 30.14
CA SER A 557 28.14 -7.91 30.72
C SER A 557 27.47 -8.95 31.61
N GLY A 558 28.01 -10.17 31.61
CA GLY A 558 27.60 -11.25 32.52
C GLY A 558 28.06 -11.08 33.98
N SER A 559 28.81 -10.02 34.30
CA SER A 559 29.26 -9.64 35.65
C SER A 559 28.97 -8.16 35.89
N ALA A 560 28.78 -7.74 37.14
CA ALA A 560 28.55 -6.33 37.48
C ALA A 560 29.68 -5.44 36.95
N TYR A 561 29.33 -4.28 36.41
CA TYR A 561 30.23 -3.46 35.61
C TYR A 561 29.90 -1.98 35.73
N SER A 562 30.88 -1.13 35.44
CA SER A 562 30.69 0.32 35.42
C SER A 562 31.47 0.92 34.27
N PHE A 563 30.90 1.93 33.63
CA PHE A 563 31.53 2.63 32.53
C PHE A 563 30.98 4.06 32.43
N GLU A 564 31.72 4.90 31.71
CA GLU A 564 31.36 6.26 31.35
C GLU A 564 31.60 6.45 29.86
N VAL A 565 30.72 7.23 29.23
CA VAL A 565 30.83 7.68 27.85
C VAL A 565 30.77 9.20 27.90
N THR A 566 31.82 9.88 27.42
CA THR A 566 31.96 11.33 27.57
C THR A 566 32.45 12.00 26.29
N GLN A 567 32.09 13.26 26.12
CA GLN A 567 32.60 14.13 25.08
C GLN A 567 32.99 15.48 25.68
N HIS A 568 34.20 15.93 25.36
CA HIS A 568 34.69 17.26 25.72
C HIS A 568 34.48 18.22 24.54
N ILE A 569 33.85 19.36 24.80
CA ILE A 569 33.44 20.32 23.77
C ILE A 569 33.95 21.70 24.20
N GLU A 570 34.70 22.35 23.30
CA GLU A 570 35.21 23.71 23.43
C GLU A 570 34.40 24.66 22.54
N ASP A 571 34.61 25.97 22.71
CA ASP A 571 33.98 27.03 21.91
C ASP A 571 32.43 27.05 21.93
N VAL A 572 31.81 26.50 22.97
CA VAL A 572 30.35 26.55 23.15
C VAL A 572 29.93 27.95 23.60
N PRO A 573 29.01 28.64 22.90
CA PRO A 573 28.57 29.97 23.29
C PRO A 573 28.04 30.01 24.73
N PRO A 574 28.44 30.99 25.56
CA PRO A 574 27.95 31.11 26.94
C PRO A 574 26.43 31.25 26.97
N GLY A 575 25.76 30.51 27.85
CA GLY A 575 24.30 30.50 27.87
C GLY A 575 23.69 29.32 28.62
N ALA A 576 22.36 29.31 28.70
CA ALA A 576 21.60 28.18 29.20
C ALA A 576 21.40 27.15 28.07
N TYR A 577 21.56 25.88 28.40
CA TYR A 577 21.42 24.73 27.51
C TYR A 577 20.58 23.64 28.21
N VAL A 578 20.10 22.68 27.44
CA VAL A 578 19.53 21.44 27.94
C VAL A 578 20.36 20.29 27.36
N LEU A 579 20.94 19.49 28.24
CA LEU A 579 21.54 18.21 27.88
C LEU A 579 20.46 17.14 27.93
N SER A 580 20.35 16.31 26.90
CA SER A 580 19.49 15.13 26.85
C SER A 580 20.23 13.91 26.35
N ALA A 581 19.78 12.73 26.74
CA ALA A 581 20.20 11.46 26.13
C ALA A 581 19.09 10.42 26.27
N THR A 582 19.03 9.49 25.32
CA THR A 582 17.97 8.48 25.22
C THR A 582 18.54 7.09 25.50
N THR A 583 17.84 6.32 26.35
CA THR A 583 18.25 4.97 26.73
C THR A 583 17.11 3.96 26.64
N GLN A 584 17.46 2.70 26.37
CA GLN A 584 16.59 1.53 26.52
C GLN A 584 17.34 0.39 27.22
N GLY A 585 16.65 -0.72 27.47
CA GLY A 585 17.26 -1.98 27.93
C GLY A 585 16.46 -2.66 29.02
N THR A 586 17.02 -3.68 29.66
CA THR A 586 16.38 -4.35 30.80
C THR A 586 17.41 -4.88 31.81
N ASN A 587 16.93 -5.59 32.83
CA ASN A 587 17.71 -6.22 33.91
C ASN A 587 18.55 -5.23 34.74
N SER A 588 18.21 -3.95 34.74
CA SER A 588 18.86 -2.92 35.55
C SER A 588 17.95 -2.52 36.73
N PRO A 589 18.07 -3.16 37.91
CA PRO A 589 17.21 -2.87 39.07
C PRO A 589 17.41 -1.44 39.57
N SER A 590 16.49 -0.90 40.37
CA SER A 590 16.57 0.47 40.92
C SER A 590 17.81 0.74 41.79
N SER A 591 18.54 -0.29 42.20
CA SER A 591 19.82 -0.18 42.92
C SER A 591 21.01 0.17 42.01
N ASP A 592 20.88 -0.01 40.70
CA ASP A 592 21.91 0.40 39.73
C ASP A 592 21.96 1.93 39.61
N ALA A 593 23.14 2.48 39.35
CA ALA A 593 23.31 3.92 39.10
C ALA A 593 23.38 4.20 37.60
N ARG A 594 22.58 5.16 37.14
CA ARG A 594 22.44 5.57 35.73
C ARG A 594 22.25 7.07 35.71
N GLU A 595 23.24 7.82 35.25
CA GLU A 595 23.18 9.28 35.31
C GLU A 595 23.67 9.90 34.00
N LEU A 596 22.89 10.83 33.48
CA LEU A 596 23.29 11.80 32.46
C LEU A 596 23.91 12.99 33.18
N PHE A 597 25.04 13.51 32.71
CA PHE A 597 25.73 14.62 33.36
C PHE A 597 26.39 15.58 32.39
N ALA A 598 26.56 16.83 32.85
CA ALA A 598 27.40 17.84 32.22
C ALA A 598 28.28 18.53 33.27
N THR A 599 29.53 18.80 32.93
CA THR A 599 30.46 19.58 33.73
C THR A 599 30.83 20.85 32.98
N THR A 600 30.63 22.02 33.61
CA THR A 600 31.06 23.33 33.11
C THR A 600 31.90 24.06 34.16
N SER A 601 32.37 25.28 33.86
CA SER A 601 32.99 26.17 34.85
C SER A 601 32.08 26.49 36.06
N SER A 602 30.76 26.29 35.93
CA SER A 602 29.79 26.48 37.02
C SER A 602 29.67 25.26 37.95
N GLY A 603 30.28 24.12 37.59
CA GLY A 603 30.19 22.85 38.30
C GLY A 603 29.52 21.76 37.47
N GLU A 604 29.24 20.63 38.12
CA GLU A 604 28.56 19.48 37.51
C GLU A 604 27.07 19.50 37.80
N VAL A 605 26.27 19.15 36.79
CA VAL A 605 24.83 18.91 36.88
C VAL A 605 24.52 17.52 36.35
N SER A 606 23.53 16.84 36.93
CA SER A 606 23.13 15.50 36.50
C SER A 606 21.63 15.25 36.62
N ALA A 607 21.15 14.27 35.86
CA ALA A 607 19.80 13.73 35.92
C ALA A 607 19.83 12.18 35.81
N PRO A 608 18.89 11.47 36.44
CA PRO A 608 18.83 10.01 36.32
C PRO A 608 18.46 9.59 34.89
N LEU A 609 19.13 8.55 34.39
CA LEU A 609 18.75 7.85 33.16
C LEU A 609 17.91 6.62 33.52
N GLU A 610 16.93 6.31 32.66
CA GLU A 610 16.01 5.18 32.87
C GLU A 610 16.25 4.07 31.83
N ILE A 611 16.19 2.83 32.30
CA ILE A 611 16.24 1.62 31.47
C ILE A 611 14.92 0.88 31.73
N ALA A 612 13.96 1.04 30.83
CA ALA A 612 12.55 0.66 31.05
C ALA A 612 12.15 -0.69 30.41
N GLY A 613 12.67 -0.99 29.23
CA GLY A 613 12.35 -2.21 28.50
C GLY A 613 13.02 -2.25 27.12
N TYR A 614 12.84 -3.37 26.40
CA TYR A 614 13.27 -3.49 25.00
C TYR A 614 12.39 -2.59 24.12
N LYS A 615 13.00 -1.65 23.38
CA LYS A 615 12.35 -0.59 22.61
C LYS A 615 11.45 0.37 23.41
N GLU A 616 11.46 0.28 24.73
CA GLU A 616 10.84 1.27 25.61
C GLU A 616 11.84 2.39 25.90
N TRP A 617 11.97 3.31 24.94
CA TRP A 617 12.92 4.41 25.00
C TRP A 617 12.55 5.45 26.05
N ARG A 618 13.55 5.89 26.83
CA ARG A 618 13.42 6.95 27.83
C ARG A 618 14.47 8.02 27.58
N THR A 619 14.05 9.27 27.52
CA THR A 619 14.95 10.42 27.38
C THR A 619 15.07 11.14 28.71
N ALA A 620 16.28 11.24 29.24
CA ALA A 620 16.59 12.10 30.38
C ALA A 620 17.00 13.48 29.88
N THR A 621 16.71 14.51 30.68
CA THR A 621 17.10 15.90 30.39
C THR A 621 17.66 16.56 31.65
N VAL A 622 18.72 17.35 31.50
CA VAL A 622 19.29 18.18 32.57
C VAL A 622 19.61 19.59 32.06
N PRO A 623 19.16 20.66 32.75
CA PRO A 623 19.58 22.02 32.42
C PRO A 623 21.07 22.23 32.69
N VAL A 624 21.77 22.85 31.74
CA VAL A 624 23.21 23.12 31.80
C VAL A 624 23.46 24.62 31.61
N GLN A 625 24.31 25.21 32.45
CA GLN A 625 24.76 26.58 32.26
C GLN A 625 26.21 26.58 31.79
N VAL A 626 26.44 27.00 30.55
CA VAL A 626 27.77 27.16 29.96
C VAL A 626 28.29 28.55 30.32
N GLY A 627 29.51 28.61 30.86
CA GLY A 627 30.17 29.86 31.27
C GLY A 627 30.93 30.54 30.14
N ASP A 628 31.51 31.70 30.44
CA ASP A 628 32.27 32.53 29.47
C ASP A 628 33.52 31.83 28.89
N ASP A 629 33.98 30.75 29.52
CA ASP A 629 35.08 29.92 29.03
C ASP A 629 34.67 29.02 27.86
N GLY A 630 33.37 28.82 27.64
CA GLY A 630 32.82 28.06 26.51
C GLY A 630 33.17 26.57 26.52
N VAL A 631 33.52 26.02 27.68
CA VAL A 631 33.93 24.62 27.82
C VAL A 631 32.84 23.82 28.53
N VAL A 632 32.49 22.67 27.95
CA VAL A 632 31.56 21.70 28.55
C VAL A 632 32.02 20.28 28.29
N THR A 633 31.95 19.44 29.32
CA THR A 633 32.06 17.98 29.17
C THR A 633 30.69 17.39 29.41
N VAL A 634 30.14 16.66 28.44
CA VAL A 634 28.87 15.94 28.57
C VAL A 634 29.11 14.44 28.60
N GLY A 635 28.22 13.69 29.23
CA GLY A 635 28.33 12.24 29.20
C GLY A 635 27.26 11.51 29.99
N ALA A 636 27.35 10.18 29.94
CA ALA A 636 26.54 9.29 30.74
C ALA A 636 27.43 8.32 31.52
N ARG A 637 27.03 8.01 32.74
CA ARG A 637 27.75 7.15 33.68
C ARG A 637 26.83 6.08 34.22
N PHE A 638 27.34 4.85 34.24
CA PHE A 638 26.59 3.66 34.56
C PHE A 638 27.35 2.80 35.56
N ALA A 639 26.64 2.31 36.59
CA ALA A 639 27.08 1.23 37.46
C ALA A 639 25.96 0.19 37.55
N LEU A 640 26.15 -0.90 36.80
CA LEU A 640 25.09 -1.85 36.46
C LEU A 640 25.34 -3.23 37.06
N SER A 641 24.25 -3.88 37.42
CA SER A 641 24.23 -5.27 37.86
C SER A 641 24.59 -6.24 36.73
N ALA A 642 25.02 -7.45 37.08
CA ALA A 642 25.28 -8.50 36.09
C ALA A 642 24.02 -8.81 35.27
N GLY A 643 24.16 -8.90 33.94
CA GLY A 643 23.06 -9.20 33.02
C GLY A 643 22.18 -8.01 32.63
N ALA A 644 22.36 -6.84 33.26
CA ALA A 644 21.83 -5.58 32.77
C ALA A 644 22.40 -5.31 31.38
N TRP A 645 21.55 -4.90 30.44
CA TRP A 645 21.97 -4.39 29.14
C TRP A 645 21.18 -3.14 28.80
N GLY A 646 21.72 -2.37 27.86
CA GLY A 646 20.99 -1.26 27.26
C GLY A 646 21.71 -0.67 26.07
N THR A 647 21.07 0.34 25.49
CA THR A 647 21.62 1.18 24.44
C THR A 647 21.50 2.64 24.89
N LEU A 648 22.56 3.42 24.74
CA LEU A 648 22.59 4.88 24.88
C LEU A 648 22.70 5.49 23.49
N ASP A 649 21.84 6.46 23.20
CA ASP A 649 21.76 7.11 21.90
C ASP A 649 21.28 8.56 22.03
N GLU A 650 21.43 9.34 20.95
CA GLU A 650 20.96 10.73 20.84
C GLU A 650 21.39 11.62 22.01
N VAL A 651 22.69 11.72 22.27
CA VAL A 651 23.22 12.65 23.28
C VAL A 651 23.21 14.06 22.69
N ARG A 652 22.39 14.95 23.24
CA ARG A 652 22.21 16.31 22.70
C ARG A 652 22.46 17.37 23.75
N LEU A 653 23.23 18.38 23.41
CA LEU A 653 23.34 19.62 24.18
C LEU A 653 22.82 20.73 23.27
N VAL A 654 21.62 21.22 23.57
CA VAL A 654 20.94 22.22 22.74
C VAL A 654 20.75 23.50 23.55
N PRO A 655 20.89 24.70 22.95
CA PRO A 655 20.57 25.94 23.64
C PRO A 655 19.16 25.88 24.24
N ALA A 656 19.03 26.27 25.51
CA ALA A 656 17.75 26.32 26.18
C ALA A 656 16.92 27.40 25.50
N GLN A 657 15.81 27.00 24.88
CA GLN A 657 14.94 27.94 24.19
C GLN A 657 14.29 28.87 25.23
N PRO A 658 14.43 30.20 25.11
CA PRO A 658 13.63 31.11 25.91
C PRO A 658 12.17 30.91 25.48
N THR A 659 11.32 30.39 26.37
CA THR A 659 9.88 30.34 26.14
C THR A 659 9.33 31.76 26.25
N VAL A 660 9.47 32.54 25.18
CA VAL A 660 8.62 33.71 25.02
C VAL A 660 7.25 33.16 24.66
N SER A 661 6.35 33.10 25.65
CA SER A 661 4.95 32.79 25.38
C SER A 661 4.39 33.89 24.48
N VAL A 662 4.24 33.60 23.19
CA VAL A 662 3.53 34.46 22.24
C VAL A 662 2.03 34.19 22.35
N ASP A 663 1.21 35.23 22.21
CA ASP A 663 -0.25 35.12 22.16
C ASP A 663 -0.68 34.91 20.69
N THR A 664 -1.15 33.71 20.37
CA THR A 664 -1.62 33.31 19.04
C THR A 664 -3.12 33.47 18.84
N SER A 665 -3.87 33.91 19.86
CA SER A 665 -5.34 33.90 19.84
C SER A 665 -5.94 34.68 18.66
N ALA A 666 -5.31 35.80 18.29
CA ALA A 666 -5.76 36.62 17.16
C ALA A 666 -5.46 35.94 15.81
N LEU A 667 -4.29 35.30 15.67
CA LEU A 667 -3.91 34.54 14.48
C LEU A 667 -4.85 33.35 14.26
N GLU A 668 -5.18 32.63 15.33
CA GLU A 668 -6.11 31.51 15.31
C GLU A 668 -7.53 31.93 14.89
N ALA A 669 -7.98 33.10 15.35
CA ALA A 669 -9.28 33.64 14.97
C ALA A 669 -9.35 33.98 13.47
N VAL A 670 -8.34 34.65 12.91
CA VAL A 670 -8.34 34.99 11.47
C VAL A 670 -8.13 33.76 10.59
N LEU A 671 -7.42 32.73 11.06
CA LEU A 671 -7.33 31.43 10.39
C LEU A 671 -8.68 30.71 10.36
N ALA A 672 -9.45 30.76 11.45
CA ALA A 672 -10.81 30.21 11.49
C ALA A 672 -11.74 30.94 10.51
N ASP A 673 -11.63 32.27 10.41
CA ASP A 673 -12.37 33.06 9.43
C ASP A 673 -11.98 32.68 7.99
N ALA A 674 -10.68 32.54 7.71
CA ALA A 674 -10.18 32.09 6.40
C ALA A 674 -10.68 30.69 6.02
N ALA A 675 -10.71 29.75 6.97
CA ALA A 675 -11.24 28.41 6.75
C ALA A 675 -12.77 28.40 6.47
N SER A 676 -13.49 29.44 6.92
CA SER A 676 -14.94 29.57 6.71
C SER A 676 -15.33 30.20 5.36
N VAL A 677 -14.35 30.66 4.57
CA VAL A 677 -14.58 31.32 3.29
C VAL A 677 -15.22 30.36 2.28
N ASP A 678 -16.40 30.72 1.77
CA ASP A 678 -16.99 30.06 0.61
C ASP A 678 -16.18 30.40 -0.64
N ARG A 679 -15.26 29.50 -0.99
CA ARG A 679 -14.33 29.67 -2.11
C ARG A 679 -15.02 29.82 -3.46
N ALA A 680 -16.28 29.38 -3.63
CA ALA A 680 -16.99 29.54 -4.90
C ALA A 680 -17.39 31.00 -5.19
N ALA A 681 -17.45 31.85 -4.16
CA ALA A 681 -17.88 33.24 -4.29
C ALA A 681 -16.77 34.19 -4.76
N TRP A 682 -15.51 33.74 -4.76
CA TRP A 682 -14.34 34.61 -4.94
C TRP A 682 -13.49 34.21 -6.14
N THR A 683 -12.80 35.17 -6.74
CA THR A 683 -11.92 34.94 -7.88
C THR A 683 -10.75 34.03 -7.49
N PRO A 684 -10.27 33.15 -8.40
CA PRO A 684 -9.10 32.31 -8.14
C PRO A 684 -7.87 33.10 -7.72
N GLU A 685 -7.67 34.30 -8.28
CA GLU A 685 -6.53 35.16 -7.97
C GLU A 685 -6.56 35.63 -6.51
N SER A 686 -7.70 36.14 -6.03
CA SER A 686 -7.81 36.59 -4.64
C SER A 686 -7.79 35.44 -3.62
N LEU A 687 -8.22 34.24 -4.03
CA LEU A 687 -8.12 33.05 -3.20
C LEU A 687 -6.68 32.54 -3.09
N ALA A 688 -5.91 32.63 -4.18
CA ALA A 688 -4.49 32.28 -4.13
C ALA A 688 -3.71 33.21 -3.18
N GLU A 689 -4.06 34.50 -3.12
CA GLU A 689 -3.49 35.42 -2.12
C GLU A 689 -3.88 35.04 -0.68
N LEU A 690 -5.12 34.59 -0.46
CA LEU A 690 -5.55 34.08 0.84
C LEU A 690 -4.83 32.79 1.23
N ASP A 691 -4.65 31.85 0.30
CA ASP A 691 -3.93 30.60 0.55
C ASP A 691 -2.46 30.84 0.91
N GLU A 692 -1.81 31.79 0.22
CA GLU A 692 -0.45 32.22 0.54
C GLU A 692 -0.36 32.84 1.95
N ALA A 693 -1.33 33.67 2.31
CA ALA A 693 -1.40 34.26 3.65
C ALA A 693 -1.62 33.22 4.75
N VAL A 694 -2.49 32.23 4.50
CA VAL A 694 -2.73 31.09 5.41
C VAL A 694 -1.48 30.24 5.56
N ALA A 695 -0.74 29.99 4.47
CA ALA A 695 0.53 29.27 4.52
C ALA A 695 1.56 29.98 5.41
N VAL A 696 1.70 31.31 5.28
CA VAL A 696 2.55 32.13 6.17
C VAL A 696 2.15 31.96 7.64
N ALA A 697 0.86 32.05 7.94
CA ALA A 697 0.34 31.90 9.30
C ALA A 697 0.66 30.52 9.92
N HIS A 698 0.46 29.44 9.16
CA HIS A 698 0.80 28.10 9.62
C HIS A 698 2.31 27.91 9.84
N VAL A 699 3.16 28.46 8.97
CA VAL A 699 4.61 28.42 9.16
C VAL A 699 5.03 29.17 10.43
N VAL A 700 4.47 30.35 10.69
CA VAL A 700 4.76 31.11 11.91
C VAL A 700 4.29 30.35 13.15
N GLN A 701 3.11 29.74 13.11
CA GLN A 701 2.56 28.96 14.23
C GLN A 701 3.41 27.73 14.56
N ALA A 702 4.05 27.11 13.56
CA ALA A 702 4.97 25.99 13.75
C ALA A 702 6.36 26.41 14.27
N GLY A 703 6.70 27.71 14.21
CA GLY A 703 8.02 28.21 14.54
C GLY A 703 8.28 28.35 16.04
N SER A 704 9.18 27.53 16.59
CA SER A 704 9.54 27.60 18.02
C SER A 704 10.22 28.92 18.44
N GLN A 705 10.72 29.70 17.48
CA GLN A 705 11.34 31.01 17.72
C GLN A 705 10.55 32.17 17.12
N ALA A 706 9.27 31.97 16.78
CA ALA A 706 8.40 33.05 16.35
C ALA A 706 8.27 34.10 17.47
N THR A 707 8.40 35.37 17.11
CA THR A 707 8.18 36.50 18.04
C THR A 707 6.72 36.95 18.02
N GLN A 708 6.29 37.71 19.02
CA GLN A 708 4.95 38.32 18.98
C GLN A 708 4.76 39.19 17.73
N GLN A 709 5.83 39.86 17.26
CA GLN A 709 5.78 40.63 16.03
C GLN A 709 5.55 39.74 14.81
N ASP A 710 6.20 38.56 14.71
CA ASP A 710 5.94 37.62 13.60
C ASP A 710 4.47 37.15 13.61
N VAL A 711 3.90 36.89 14.80
CA VAL A 711 2.48 36.50 14.96
C VAL A 711 1.53 37.64 14.58
N ASP A 712 1.80 38.86 15.03
CA ASP A 712 1.00 40.05 14.72
C ASP A 712 1.05 40.36 13.21
N ASP A 713 2.24 40.25 12.60
CA ASP A 713 2.43 40.46 11.17
C ASP A 713 1.72 39.39 10.33
N ALA A 714 1.84 38.10 10.70
CA ALA A 714 1.11 37.03 10.04
C ALA A 714 -0.41 37.20 10.17
N THR A 715 -0.89 37.62 11.34
CA THR A 715 -2.31 37.93 11.58
C THR A 715 -2.78 39.04 10.63
N ALA A 716 -1.98 40.11 10.49
CA ALA A 716 -2.29 41.20 9.58
C ALA A 716 -2.29 40.76 8.11
N VAL A 717 -1.35 39.89 7.70
CA VAL A 717 -1.29 39.34 6.34
C VAL A 717 -2.56 38.55 5.99
N VAL A 718 -3.01 37.65 6.87
CA VAL A 718 -4.28 36.91 6.68
C VAL A 718 -5.48 37.85 6.64
N GLN A 719 -5.54 38.82 7.55
CA GLN A 719 -6.64 39.77 7.60
C GLN A 719 -6.72 40.66 6.35
N VAL A 720 -5.58 41.06 5.80
CA VAL A 720 -5.51 41.82 4.55
C VAL A 720 -5.99 40.97 3.38
N ALA A 721 -5.57 39.71 3.28
CA ALA A 721 -6.00 38.82 2.22
C ALA A 721 -7.52 38.54 2.29
N LEU A 722 -8.06 38.30 3.48
CA LEU A 722 -9.51 38.19 3.71
C LEU A 722 -10.28 39.43 3.24
N ASN A 723 -9.78 40.62 3.56
CA ASN A 723 -10.40 41.88 3.12
C ASN A 723 -10.20 42.15 1.62
N GLY A 724 -9.19 41.53 1.01
CA GLY A 724 -8.82 41.65 -0.40
C GLY A 724 -9.56 40.69 -1.33
N LEU A 725 -10.43 39.82 -0.80
CA LEU A 725 -11.21 38.89 -1.60
C LEU A 725 -12.07 39.63 -2.66
N VAL A 726 -11.96 39.20 -3.91
CA VAL A 726 -12.67 39.79 -5.05
C VAL A 726 -13.78 38.84 -5.48
N ALA A 727 -15.02 39.31 -5.49
CA ALA A 727 -16.16 38.47 -5.85
C ALA A 727 -16.12 38.07 -7.33
N VAL A 728 -16.55 36.84 -7.65
CA VAL A 728 -16.78 36.43 -9.04
C VAL A 728 -17.91 37.29 -9.64
N PRO A 729 -17.73 37.93 -10.80
CA PRO A 729 -18.76 38.81 -11.38
C PRO A 729 -20.07 38.06 -11.64
N GLU A 730 -21.19 38.59 -11.13
CA GLU A 730 -22.51 38.08 -11.49
C GLU A 730 -22.75 38.22 -13.01
N PRO A 731 -23.33 37.21 -13.68
CA PRO A 731 -23.64 37.31 -15.10
C PRO A 731 -24.64 38.46 -15.33
N THR A 732 -24.23 39.43 -16.14
CA THR A 732 -25.04 40.63 -16.42
C THR A 732 -26.32 40.22 -17.17
N PRO A 733 -27.53 40.61 -16.72
CA PRO A 733 -28.75 40.27 -17.43
C PRO A 733 -28.83 41.01 -18.76
N SER A 734 -28.92 40.25 -19.86
CA SER A 734 -29.19 40.77 -21.20
C SER A 734 -30.58 41.41 -21.24
N THR A 735 -30.63 42.72 -21.48
CA THR A 735 -31.88 43.48 -21.63
C THR A 735 -32.35 43.42 -23.08
N SER A 736 -33.38 42.61 -23.35
CA SER A 736 -34.28 42.81 -24.49
C SER A 736 -35.55 43.53 -24.03
N PRO A 737 -36.04 44.54 -24.76
CA PRO A 737 -37.16 45.35 -24.29
C PRO A 737 -38.48 44.64 -24.62
N SER A 738 -39.35 44.49 -23.62
CA SER A 738 -40.77 44.25 -23.85
C SER A 738 -41.60 45.16 -22.94
N SER A 739 -42.69 45.61 -23.53
CA SER A 739 -43.53 46.76 -23.20
C SER A 739 -44.29 46.69 -21.87
N SER A 740 -44.39 47.86 -21.24
CA SER A 740 -45.42 48.39 -20.31
C SER A 740 -46.88 47.93 -20.54
N PRO A 741 -47.87 48.25 -19.66
CA PRO A 741 -47.79 48.96 -18.36
C PRO A 741 -48.67 48.42 -17.19
N SER A 742 -48.23 48.72 -15.96
CA SER A 742 -48.94 49.39 -14.84
C SER A 742 -50.42 49.12 -14.53
N ALA A 743 -50.73 48.82 -13.25
CA ALA A 743 -51.56 49.69 -12.38
C ALA A 743 -51.67 49.21 -10.91
N SER A 744 -51.40 50.15 -9.98
CA SER A 744 -52.02 50.45 -8.67
C SER A 744 -52.47 49.32 -7.73
N ALA A 745 -51.87 49.16 -6.54
CA ALA A 745 -52.06 49.95 -5.30
C ALA A 745 -53.47 49.86 -4.67
N THR A 746 -53.57 49.33 -3.44
CA THR A 746 -54.14 49.95 -2.21
C THR A 746 -54.19 48.92 -1.05
N PRO A 747 -54.03 49.31 0.25
CA PRO A 747 -53.72 48.40 1.36
C PRO A 747 -54.84 48.22 2.41
N SER A 748 -54.52 47.39 3.43
CA SER A 748 -55.11 47.28 4.79
C SER A 748 -56.38 46.44 5.02
N ALA A 749 -56.29 45.42 5.90
CA ALA A 749 -56.67 45.50 7.33
C ALA A 749 -57.12 44.15 7.94
N SER A 750 -56.49 43.80 9.07
CA SER A 750 -57.07 43.35 10.36
C SER A 750 -57.87 42.05 10.57
N ALA A 751 -57.41 41.33 11.61
CA ALA A 751 -58.14 40.55 12.63
C ALA A 751 -58.58 39.09 12.39
N SER A 752 -58.01 38.22 13.23
CA SER A 752 -58.44 36.84 13.58
C SER A 752 -59.86 36.79 14.19
N PRO A 753 -60.52 35.61 14.25
CA PRO A 753 -60.37 34.77 15.43
C PRO A 753 -60.35 33.24 15.18
N THR A 754 -59.96 32.55 16.24
CA THR A 754 -59.70 31.11 16.45
C THR A 754 -60.91 30.19 16.20
N ALA A 755 -60.68 28.99 15.66
CA ALA A 755 -61.53 27.81 15.81
C ALA A 755 -60.68 26.52 15.84
N THR A 756 -61.09 25.57 16.67
CA THR A 756 -60.33 24.42 17.17
C THR A 756 -60.78 23.10 16.53
N ALA A 757 -59.83 22.17 16.37
CA ALA A 757 -59.92 20.69 16.46
C ALA A 757 -59.88 19.79 15.19
N SER A 758 -58.74 19.09 15.05
CA SER A 758 -58.47 17.67 14.66
C SER A 758 -58.84 17.13 13.25
N PRO A 759 -58.22 16.03 12.77
CA PRO A 759 -56.87 15.48 12.96
C PRO A 759 -56.11 15.29 11.61
N SER A 760 -54.82 14.92 11.69
CA SER A 760 -53.94 14.35 10.65
C SER A 760 -54.42 14.38 9.18
N ALA A 761 -53.84 15.30 8.40
CA ALA A 761 -53.44 14.99 7.03
C ALA A 761 -51.94 14.69 7.08
N THR A 762 -51.53 13.48 6.72
CA THR A 762 -50.14 13.20 6.37
C THR A 762 -49.74 14.25 5.32
N PRO A 763 -48.64 15.02 5.51
CA PRO A 763 -48.18 15.95 4.50
C PRO A 763 -48.01 15.19 3.19
N ALA A 764 -48.52 15.73 2.07
CA ALA A 764 -48.16 15.20 0.76
C ALA A 764 -46.62 15.19 0.68
N PRO A 765 -45.99 14.11 0.17
CA PRO A 765 -44.54 14.04 0.09
C PRO A 765 -44.05 15.24 -0.73
N PRO A 766 -42.91 15.82 -0.35
CA PRO A 766 -42.38 17.00 -1.04
C PRO A 766 -42.12 16.70 -2.51
N THR A 767 -42.57 17.59 -3.38
CA THR A 767 -42.39 17.50 -4.83
C THR A 767 -41.19 18.31 -5.28
N VAL A 768 -40.31 17.72 -6.08
CA VAL A 768 -39.10 18.35 -6.62
C VAL A 768 -39.11 18.38 -8.15
N THR A 769 -38.60 19.46 -8.71
CA THR A 769 -38.43 19.66 -10.16
C THR A 769 -37.06 20.27 -10.45
N ALA A 770 -36.49 19.92 -11.60
CA ALA A 770 -35.28 20.54 -12.13
C ALA A 770 -35.63 21.39 -13.36
N SER A 771 -34.96 22.53 -13.52
CA SER A 771 -35.07 23.42 -14.69
C SER A 771 -34.67 22.75 -16.00
N ARG A 772 -33.83 21.71 -15.92
CA ARG A 772 -33.45 20.82 -17.01
C ARG A 772 -33.19 19.43 -16.48
N THR A 773 -33.51 18.41 -17.28
CA THR A 773 -33.23 17.00 -16.98
C THR A 773 -32.02 16.48 -17.75
N SER A 774 -31.37 17.31 -18.56
CA SER A 774 -30.09 17.00 -19.22
C SER A 774 -29.13 18.19 -19.19
N ALA A 775 -27.87 17.93 -18.88
CA ALA A 775 -26.82 18.94 -18.68
C ALA A 775 -25.43 18.36 -19.00
N HIS A 776 -24.41 19.21 -19.08
CA HIS A 776 -22.99 18.82 -19.13
C HIS A 776 -22.34 18.93 -17.74
N PRO A 777 -21.15 18.37 -17.50
CA PRO A 777 -20.39 18.69 -16.30
C PRO A 777 -20.09 20.19 -16.23
N GLY A 778 -20.24 20.82 -15.06
CA GLY A 778 -20.07 22.27 -14.88
C GLY A 778 -21.29 23.12 -15.27
N ASP A 779 -22.39 22.52 -15.73
CA ASP A 779 -23.62 23.23 -16.02
C ASP A 779 -24.42 23.58 -14.76
N THR A 780 -25.10 24.73 -14.74
CA THR A 780 -26.00 25.12 -13.65
C THR A 780 -27.43 24.58 -13.80
N VAL A 781 -27.97 23.95 -12.77
CA VAL A 781 -29.35 23.46 -12.75
C VAL A 781 -30.09 24.07 -11.57
N THR A 782 -31.21 24.74 -11.84
CA THR A 782 -32.14 25.17 -10.80
C THR A 782 -33.04 24.01 -10.37
N ILE A 783 -33.03 23.70 -9.07
CA ILE A 783 -33.86 22.71 -8.40
C ILE A 783 -34.89 23.45 -7.56
N THR A 784 -36.16 23.10 -7.69
CA THR A 784 -37.24 23.65 -6.85
C THR A 784 -38.01 22.51 -6.20
N ALA A 785 -38.05 22.52 -4.87
CA ALA A 785 -38.82 21.59 -4.05
C ALA A 785 -39.89 22.33 -3.25
N THR A 786 -41.09 21.75 -3.18
CA THR A 786 -42.27 22.30 -2.50
C THR A 786 -42.86 21.27 -1.54
N GLY A 787 -43.51 21.72 -0.46
CA GLY A 787 -44.07 20.84 0.57
C GLY A 787 -43.07 20.41 1.64
N LEU A 788 -41.95 21.14 1.78
CA LEU A 788 -40.93 20.87 2.79
C LEU A 788 -41.38 21.40 4.17
N THR A 789 -41.18 20.60 5.22
CA THR A 789 -41.53 20.95 6.62
C THR A 789 -40.33 21.35 7.47
N VAL A 790 -39.12 21.28 6.91
CA VAL A 790 -37.87 21.71 7.56
C VAL A 790 -37.61 23.17 7.24
N THR A 791 -36.76 23.84 8.03
CA THR A 791 -36.40 25.26 7.83
C THR A 791 -35.28 25.47 6.82
N GLU A 792 -34.53 24.41 6.51
CA GLU A 792 -33.36 24.44 5.64
C GLU A 792 -33.13 23.05 5.04
N VAL A 793 -32.66 22.99 3.79
CA VAL A 793 -32.34 21.74 3.09
C VAL A 793 -30.98 21.81 2.40
N GLU A 794 -30.32 20.66 2.35
CA GLU A 794 -29.06 20.48 1.65
C GLU A 794 -29.31 19.86 0.27
N VAL A 795 -28.85 20.51 -0.79
CA VAL A 795 -28.96 20.01 -2.17
C VAL A 795 -27.63 19.38 -2.57
N GLY A 796 -27.64 18.12 -2.99
CA GLY A 796 -26.41 17.40 -3.39
C GLY A 796 -26.64 16.35 -4.47
N VAL A 797 -25.57 15.94 -5.16
CA VAL A 797 -25.63 14.89 -6.20
C VAL A 797 -25.30 13.53 -5.58
N ALA A 798 -26.13 12.52 -5.80
CA ALA A 798 -26.11 11.28 -5.03
C ALA A 798 -25.00 10.26 -5.38
N SER A 799 -24.46 10.28 -6.61
CA SER A 799 -23.55 9.24 -7.11
C SER A 799 -22.28 9.05 -6.26
N THR A 800 -21.75 10.16 -5.75
CA THR A 800 -20.88 10.23 -4.57
C THR A 800 -21.39 11.48 -3.87
N TYR A 801 -22.02 11.34 -2.69
CA TYR A 801 -22.84 12.45 -2.18
C TYR A 801 -22.02 13.72 -2.02
N GLN A 802 -22.17 14.63 -2.98
CA GLN A 802 -21.47 15.90 -3.03
C GLN A 802 -22.49 16.99 -2.78
N LYS A 803 -22.35 17.64 -1.64
CA LYS A 803 -23.12 18.83 -1.30
C LYS A 803 -22.82 19.93 -2.32
N LEU A 804 -23.87 20.47 -2.92
CA LEU A 804 -23.79 21.59 -3.85
C LEU A 804 -24.27 22.91 -3.24
N ALA A 805 -25.26 22.85 -2.34
CA ALA A 805 -25.77 24.04 -1.65
C ALA A 805 -26.51 23.67 -0.36
N THR A 806 -26.58 24.61 0.57
CA THR A 806 -27.61 24.65 1.61
C THR A 806 -28.57 25.79 1.27
N VAL A 807 -29.88 25.56 1.32
CA VAL A 807 -30.88 26.59 1.03
C VAL A 807 -31.99 26.65 2.08
N PRO A 808 -32.39 27.86 2.52
CA PRO A 808 -33.49 28.02 3.45
C PRO A 808 -34.82 27.66 2.79
N VAL A 809 -35.70 27.05 3.57
CA VAL A 809 -37.07 26.75 3.16
C VAL A 809 -37.95 27.94 3.53
N VAL A 810 -38.46 28.66 2.53
CA VAL A 810 -39.36 29.80 2.72
C VAL A 810 -40.76 29.40 2.28
N ASN A 811 -41.73 29.48 3.19
CA ASN A 811 -43.12 29.05 2.95
C ASN A 811 -43.25 27.61 2.41
N GLY A 812 -42.44 26.68 2.92
CA GLY A 812 -42.44 25.28 2.51
C GLY A 812 -41.82 25.01 1.12
N THR A 813 -41.11 25.98 0.56
CA THR A 813 -40.43 25.88 -0.74
C THR A 813 -38.94 26.17 -0.60
N ALA A 814 -38.11 25.34 -1.24
CA ALA A 814 -36.68 25.60 -1.43
C ALA A 814 -36.36 25.63 -2.92
N THR A 815 -35.66 26.67 -3.36
CA THR A 815 -35.16 26.79 -4.72
C THR A 815 -33.66 27.06 -4.68
N ALA A 816 -32.88 26.21 -5.35
CA ALA A 816 -31.42 26.34 -5.44
C ALA A 816 -30.98 26.24 -6.90
N THR A 817 -30.15 27.17 -7.35
CA THR A 817 -29.42 27.01 -8.62
C THR A 817 -28.04 26.49 -8.27
N VAL A 818 -27.77 25.24 -8.66
CA VAL A 818 -26.54 24.53 -8.29
C VAL A 818 -25.75 24.19 -9.54
N THR A 819 -24.43 24.31 -9.48
CA THR A 819 -23.54 23.88 -10.57
C THR A 819 -23.26 22.40 -10.41
N LEU A 820 -23.52 21.60 -11.45
CA LEU A 820 -23.12 20.20 -11.45
C LEU A 820 -21.59 20.11 -11.41
N PRO A 821 -21.01 19.19 -10.63
CA PRO A 821 -19.55 19.05 -10.54
C PRO A 821 -18.90 18.95 -11.92
N ALA A 822 -17.80 19.67 -12.14
CA ALA A 822 -17.10 19.69 -13.43
C ALA A 822 -16.49 18.33 -13.81
N ASN A 823 -16.30 17.47 -12.81
CA ASN A 823 -15.85 16.09 -12.92
C ASN A 823 -17.01 15.08 -12.85
N LEU A 824 -18.28 15.52 -12.84
CA LEU A 824 -19.42 14.59 -12.79
C LEU A 824 -19.42 13.73 -14.07
N PRO A 825 -19.33 12.40 -13.99
CA PRO A 825 -19.26 11.55 -15.18
C PRO A 825 -20.48 11.71 -16.09
N ALA A 826 -20.36 11.35 -17.37
CA ALA A 826 -21.53 11.24 -18.22
C ALA A 826 -22.39 10.06 -17.76
N GLY A 827 -23.69 10.26 -17.56
CA GLY A 827 -24.56 9.24 -16.97
C GLY A 827 -25.83 9.82 -16.36
N VAL A 828 -26.65 8.96 -15.76
CA VAL A 828 -27.86 9.37 -15.03
C VAL A 828 -27.51 9.60 -13.56
N HIS A 829 -27.80 10.79 -13.06
CA HIS A 829 -27.52 11.20 -11.69
C HIS A 829 -28.79 11.64 -10.98
N HIS A 830 -28.79 11.58 -9.65
CA HIS A 830 -29.88 12.10 -8.83
C HIS A 830 -29.41 13.31 -8.04
N VAL A 831 -30.13 14.42 -8.13
CA VAL A 831 -29.98 15.56 -7.23
C VAL A 831 -30.98 15.41 -6.09
N GLN A 832 -30.46 15.30 -4.87
CA GLN A 832 -31.21 15.07 -3.64
C GLN A 832 -31.30 16.35 -2.81
N LEU A 833 -32.44 16.56 -2.17
CA LEU A 833 -32.63 17.51 -1.09
C LEU A 833 -32.68 16.72 0.22
N ARG A 834 -31.74 16.98 1.12
CA ARG A 834 -31.61 16.31 2.41
C ARG A 834 -31.90 17.24 3.57
N ASN A 835 -32.37 16.68 4.68
CA ASN A 835 -32.48 17.38 5.95
C ASN A 835 -31.07 17.67 6.48
N VAL A 836 -30.76 18.95 6.72
CA VAL A 836 -29.44 19.42 7.16
C VAL A 836 -29.01 18.84 8.52
N THR A 837 -29.95 18.43 9.37
CA THR A 837 -29.67 17.92 10.72
C THR A 837 -29.60 16.40 10.76
N THR A 838 -30.45 15.71 10.01
CA THR A 838 -30.57 14.24 10.09
C THR A 838 -29.96 13.51 8.89
N GLY A 839 -29.64 14.20 7.80
CA GLY A 839 -29.17 13.61 6.55
C GLY A 839 -30.26 12.86 5.75
N GLU A 840 -31.50 12.85 6.22
CA GLU A 840 -32.63 12.18 5.57
C GLU A 840 -32.93 12.78 4.18
N VAL A 841 -33.06 11.96 3.15
CA VAL A 841 -33.45 12.41 1.80
C VAL A 841 -34.94 12.77 1.80
N LEU A 842 -35.22 14.06 1.66
CA LEU A 842 -36.57 14.60 1.64
C LEU A 842 -37.19 14.49 0.26
N ALA A 843 -36.43 14.78 -0.81
CA ALA A 843 -36.88 14.64 -2.20
C ALA A 843 -35.67 14.47 -3.15
N GLN A 844 -35.88 13.91 -4.34
CA GLN A 844 -34.81 13.81 -5.35
C GLN A 844 -35.33 13.89 -6.79
N VAL A 845 -34.49 14.37 -7.71
CA VAL A 845 -34.79 14.50 -9.14
C VAL A 845 -33.64 13.95 -9.99
N GLU A 846 -33.99 13.28 -11.08
CA GLU A 846 -33.03 12.72 -12.03
C GLU A 846 -32.50 13.78 -13.02
N ILE A 847 -31.20 13.74 -13.32
CA ILE A 847 -30.54 14.55 -14.34
C ILE A 847 -29.57 13.67 -15.13
N THR A 848 -29.69 13.68 -16.46
CA THR A 848 -28.75 13.02 -17.38
C THR A 848 -27.60 13.95 -17.76
N VAL A 849 -26.39 13.60 -17.34
CA VAL A 849 -25.16 14.32 -17.68
C VAL A 849 -24.57 13.77 -18.98
N THR A 850 -24.26 14.65 -19.93
CA THR A 850 -23.72 14.29 -21.26
C THR A 850 -22.29 14.81 -21.43
N ALA A 851 -21.43 14.08 -22.14
CA ALA A 851 -20.03 14.47 -22.33
C ALA A 851 -19.89 15.87 -22.97
N ALA A 852 -18.96 16.69 -22.48
CA ALA A 852 -18.71 18.03 -23.01
C ALA A 852 -18.20 17.95 -24.46
N SER A 853 -18.79 18.73 -25.37
CA SER A 853 -18.30 18.83 -26.75
C SER A 853 -16.96 19.58 -26.79
N SER A 854 -15.92 18.98 -27.35
CA SER A 854 -14.63 19.62 -27.59
C SER A 854 -14.79 20.83 -28.53
N GLY A 855 -14.62 22.03 -27.97
CA GLY A 855 -14.71 23.29 -28.70
C GLY A 855 -13.61 23.43 -29.74
N THR A 856 -14.05 23.71 -30.97
CA THR A 856 -13.25 24.06 -32.16
C THR A 856 -12.20 25.15 -31.90
N LEU A 857 -10.93 24.84 -32.21
CA LEU A 857 -9.82 25.80 -32.26
C LEU A 857 -10.04 26.83 -33.38
N ALA A 858 -10.00 28.10 -33.00
CA ALA A 858 -9.92 29.22 -33.93
C ALA A 858 -8.58 29.18 -34.69
N ALA A 859 -8.67 29.27 -36.02
CA ALA A 859 -7.52 29.32 -36.90
C ALA A 859 -6.75 30.64 -36.76
N THR A 860 -5.50 30.56 -36.34
CA THR A 860 -4.49 31.59 -36.64
C THR A 860 -3.25 30.89 -37.22
N GLY A 861 -3.06 31.06 -38.52
CA GLY A 861 -1.95 30.47 -39.26
C GLY A 861 -0.62 31.12 -38.92
N ALA A 862 0.39 30.28 -38.67
CA ALA A 862 1.80 30.59 -38.85
C ALA A 862 2.47 29.34 -39.44
N GLN A 863 3.21 29.55 -40.52
CA GLN A 863 3.87 28.52 -41.32
C GLN A 863 4.98 27.81 -40.53
N ILE A 864 5.00 26.48 -40.56
CA ILE A 864 6.11 25.65 -40.10
C ILE A 864 6.84 25.14 -41.35
N GLU A 865 7.86 25.89 -41.79
CA GLU A 865 8.99 25.32 -42.51
C GLU A 865 10.19 25.33 -41.54
N GLY A 866 10.73 24.14 -41.27
CA GLY A 866 11.97 23.99 -40.49
C GLY A 866 11.81 23.14 -39.24
N ILE A 867 11.92 21.83 -39.41
CA ILE A 867 12.66 20.84 -38.60
C ILE A 867 12.12 19.46 -39.00
N LEU A 868 12.47 19.06 -40.22
CA LEU A 868 12.40 17.68 -40.73
C LEU A 868 13.75 17.42 -41.41
N ALA A 869 14.81 17.44 -40.60
CA ALA A 869 16.17 17.16 -41.05
C ALA A 869 17.09 16.81 -39.85
N LEU A 870 16.74 15.79 -39.05
CA LEU A 870 17.73 15.08 -38.23
C LEU A 870 17.23 13.69 -37.76
N ALA A 871 16.85 12.83 -38.70
CA ALA A 871 16.56 11.41 -38.40
C ALA A 871 16.94 10.48 -39.57
N GLY A 872 18.08 10.78 -40.21
CA GLY A 872 18.44 10.15 -41.49
C GLY A 872 19.93 9.93 -41.71
N VAL A 873 20.76 9.71 -40.67
CA VAL A 873 22.12 9.15 -40.79
C VAL A 873 22.51 8.47 -39.47
N LEU A 874 22.10 7.22 -39.24
CA LEU A 874 22.77 6.24 -38.35
C LEU A 874 22.12 4.84 -38.35
N VAL A 875 21.84 4.27 -39.54
CA VAL A 875 21.40 2.85 -39.69
C VAL A 875 22.23 2.08 -40.73
N LEU A 876 23.44 2.52 -41.08
CA LEU A 876 24.27 1.85 -42.10
C LEU A 876 25.74 1.60 -41.72
N ALA A 877 26.03 1.35 -40.44
CA ALA A 877 27.33 0.83 -40.02
C ALA A 877 27.19 -0.02 -38.74
N GLY A 878 26.80 -1.29 -38.88
CA GLY A 878 26.66 -2.21 -37.75
C GLY A 878 26.45 -3.69 -38.08
N THR A 879 26.41 -4.08 -39.35
CA THR A 879 26.31 -5.48 -39.79
C THR A 879 27.56 -5.89 -40.56
N ALA A 880 28.69 -6.00 -39.87
CA ALA A 880 29.91 -6.65 -40.39
C ALA A 880 30.92 -6.97 -39.27
N ALA A 881 30.54 -7.73 -38.24
CA ALA A 881 31.50 -8.18 -37.23
C ALA A 881 31.16 -9.46 -36.45
N VAL A 882 30.41 -10.43 -37.01
CA VAL A 882 30.31 -11.78 -36.39
C VAL A 882 30.17 -12.85 -37.48
N ALA A 883 31.26 -13.14 -38.20
CA ALA A 883 31.29 -14.30 -39.11
C ALA A 883 32.69 -14.79 -39.53
N VAL A 884 33.77 -14.58 -38.76
CA VAL A 884 35.05 -15.28 -39.04
C VAL A 884 35.83 -15.55 -37.75
N ARG A 885 35.42 -16.56 -36.97
CA ARG A 885 36.37 -17.26 -36.08
C ARG A 885 35.82 -18.62 -35.62
N ARG A 886 35.80 -19.61 -36.52
CA ARG A 886 35.87 -21.05 -36.17
C ARG A 886 36.05 -21.90 -37.42
N ARG A 887 37.31 -22.11 -37.83
CA ARG A 887 37.95 -23.41 -38.03
C ARG A 887 39.21 -23.30 -38.89
N ARG A 888 40.18 -24.15 -38.50
CA ARG A 888 41.46 -24.53 -39.12
C ARG A 888 42.65 -23.72 -38.61
N LEU A 889 43.69 -24.29 -37.99
CA LEU A 889 44.15 -25.68 -37.88
C LEU A 889 45.03 -25.84 -36.63
N SER A 890 44.94 -27.04 -36.05
CA SER A 890 45.98 -27.82 -35.36
C SER A 890 47.43 -27.34 -35.44
N GLY A 891 48.12 -27.36 -34.29
CA GLY A 891 49.56 -27.60 -34.22
C GLY A 891 50.25 -27.06 -32.97
N GLY A 892 50.81 -27.96 -32.14
CA GLY A 892 52.12 -27.72 -31.52
C GLY A 892 52.18 -27.38 -30.03
N ALA A 893 52.47 -28.43 -29.27
CA ALA A 893 52.98 -28.52 -27.89
C ALA A 893 54.19 -27.62 -27.49
N VAL A 894 54.45 -27.64 -26.17
CA VAL A 894 55.76 -27.65 -25.44
C VAL A 894 56.17 -26.38 -24.65
N THR A 895 56.38 -26.60 -23.33
CA THR A 895 57.19 -25.86 -22.30
C THR A 895 56.86 -24.38 -22.04
N HIS A 896 56.76 -23.88 -20.80
CA HIS A 896 57.45 -24.17 -19.55
C HIS A 896 56.55 -23.95 -18.34
#